data_AF-A0A5S4F3W5-F1
#
_entry.id   AF-A0A5S4F3W5-F1
#
_cell.length_a   1.000
_cell.length_b   1.000
_cell.length_c   1.000
_cell.angle_alpha   90.00
_cell.angle_beta   90.00
_cell.angle_gamma   90.00
#
_symmetry.space_group_name_H-M   'P 1'
#
loop_
_entity.id
_entity.type
_entity.pdbx_description
1 polymer ?
#
loop_
_entity_poly.entity_id
_entity_poly.type
_entity_poly.pdbx_seq_one_letter_code
_entity_poly.pdbx_strand_id
1 'polypeptide(L)'
;MVHWRGPTGSHELRLVVASGLPPTDLATHGDLRYAICRALDDGVLTYLPVPLAAHTVMMTAVPLGGTSDASLGILSVLTDGPAAPPGDRRAFLQALASWLSERLGSPEPSMGTARLWQAGSYLQQALKAAKAGSWEWDIRTGDVCWDESALTVLGIDPATGPHNIDTWVNIVHPQDLPRVMAAKEEAVRTRSLYEIEYRVRRPDGTTGWMHARGRLILDEHGEPVRMLGTVWDTTESRVARESAGRALQYMSDAFLAVDREWRIVFANLDGERLLGSTELAGRVLWDLPAGDLAELRARALQAAADRAPAGFDVQWPTDQRWYHVRLMPVPDGLTFYFADVTEKRLRDAERAAAERATAERAAWTQELTRALGEAVSAMDVVHVITERVLPPFDATGLLIVTLEDDRLYVVGAAGHPPAVLDWIEQRPAGERSVVTDVLQTGVPAFIEGREQWPGADILMADPGMNAWVLLPLVVPGQPGGCCVISFGLPHRFTGEERTLLTALSGLIAQALARACLYDAEHARAEELQHLLLPELPSLPCITAAVRYLPAVRPEFGGCWYDTIPLSAERVALVIGDVKGHGVPQAATIGRLRTAMRTLASLELPPEELLAHLNDLAKEFGDQIHVTCLYAVYDPASGDCAIVNAGHPPPALVHPDGTVQVLDKSPDARLGSADPPFTTIELCLPDHTLLVLYTDDLIESGARSMDDGMARFTGLLTGARPRSRTDLDRLCDTVTSALRPVQQPASDGAALLLAHTHRLAPENVATWALPHDPIAAGEAREHVQEQLAGWHLEDLVPTTELVASELVANVIRHAKGPIRLRLLRGTTLLCEVSDGSQTIPRIRHAADTDEGGRGLQLVAAVSQRWGTRFTADGKCIWAEQLLPS
;
A
#
# COMPACT_ATOMS: atom_id res chain seq x y z
N MET A 1 -78.57 9.77 -3.61
CA MET A 1 -79.47 9.74 -4.79
C MET A 1 -80.11 8.37 -4.87
N VAL A 2 -81.35 8.27 -5.32
CA VAL A 2 -82.05 6.99 -5.52
C VAL A 2 -82.66 6.94 -6.90
N HIS A 3 -82.28 5.93 -7.68
CA HIS A 3 -82.84 5.62 -8.99
C HIS A 3 -83.78 4.41 -8.88
N TRP A 4 -84.98 4.46 -9.45
CA TRP A 4 -85.99 3.40 -9.41
C TRP A 4 -86.41 2.99 -10.83
N ARG A 5 -86.53 1.69 -11.06
CA ARG A 5 -87.19 1.05 -12.21
C ARG A 5 -88.70 0.86 -11.97
N GLY A 6 -89.55 1.54 -12.75
CA GLY A 6 -91.01 1.48 -12.59
C GLY A 6 -91.63 0.08 -12.82
N PRO A 7 -92.88 -0.17 -12.40
CA PRO A 7 -93.49 -1.51 -12.36
C PRO A 7 -93.82 -2.14 -13.73
N THR A 8 -93.79 -1.39 -14.84
CA THR A 8 -94.15 -1.86 -16.18
C THR A 8 -92.92 -2.14 -17.05
N GLY A 9 -92.14 -3.19 -16.74
CA GLY A 9 -91.20 -3.86 -17.67
C GLY A 9 -90.12 -3.03 -18.41
N SER A 10 -90.06 -1.70 -18.27
CA SER A 10 -89.07 -0.87 -18.95
C SER A 10 -87.70 -1.02 -18.28
N HIS A 11 -86.64 -1.22 -19.06
CA HIS A 11 -85.26 -1.27 -18.57
C HIS A 11 -84.70 0.08 -18.10
N GLU A 12 -85.53 1.13 -18.01
CA GLU A 12 -85.07 2.48 -17.74
C GLU A 12 -85.17 2.84 -16.24
N LEU A 13 -84.02 3.19 -15.64
CA LEU A 13 -83.93 3.76 -14.31
C LEU A 13 -84.30 5.25 -14.32
N ARG A 14 -85.21 5.65 -13.42
CA ARG A 14 -85.55 7.07 -13.20
C ARG A 14 -85.02 7.53 -11.85
N LEU A 15 -84.36 8.68 -11.81
CA LEU A 15 -84.00 9.33 -10.56
C LEU A 15 -85.29 9.76 -9.83
N VAL A 16 -85.54 9.19 -8.66
CA VAL A 16 -86.74 9.48 -7.85
C VAL A 16 -86.46 10.53 -6.80
N VAL A 17 -85.26 10.50 -6.21
CA VAL A 17 -84.83 11.52 -5.25
C VAL A 17 -83.33 11.74 -5.29
N ALA A 18 -82.94 13.01 -5.32
CA ALA A 18 -81.57 13.45 -5.07
C ALA A 18 -81.58 14.45 -3.92
N SER A 19 -80.53 14.40 -3.10
CA SER A 19 -80.35 15.31 -1.98
C SER A 19 -78.85 15.55 -1.82
N GLY A 20 -78.48 16.79 -1.48
CA GLY A 20 -77.09 17.19 -1.27
C GLY A 20 -76.28 17.49 -2.52
N LEU A 21 -76.92 17.63 -3.69
CA LEU A 21 -76.27 18.04 -4.94
C LEU A 21 -76.86 19.36 -5.47
N PRO A 22 -76.03 20.28 -5.99
CA PRO A 22 -76.51 21.46 -6.71
C PRO A 22 -77.35 21.09 -7.95
N PRO A 23 -78.37 21.90 -8.34
CA PRO A 23 -79.17 21.65 -9.53
C PRO A 23 -78.36 21.58 -10.83
N THR A 24 -77.22 22.25 -10.88
CA THR A 24 -76.30 22.28 -12.03
C THR A 24 -75.59 20.96 -12.26
N ASP A 25 -75.28 20.21 -11.20
CA ASP A 25 -74.55 18.93 -11.29
C ASP A 25 -75.47 17.76 -11.68
N LEU A 26 -76.78 17.96 -11.51
CA LEU A 26 -77.81 17.05 -12.00
C LEU A 26 -77.96 17.09 -13.53
N ALA A 27 -77.45 18.11 -14.24
CA ALA A 27 -77.58 18.20 -15.71
C ALA A 27 -76.55 17.35 -16.48
N THR A 28 -75.40 17.03 -15.87
CA THR A 28 -74.34 16.17 -16.42
C THR A 28 -74.69 14.68 -16.28
N HIS A 29 -75.64 14.21 -17.09
CA HIS A 29 -76.24 12.87 -16.99
C HIS A 29 -75.39 11.71 -17.58
N GLY A 30 -74.23 11.95 -18.18
CA GLY A 30 -73.46 10.93 -18.94
C GLY A 30 -72.70 9.92 -18.07
N ASP A 31 -71.73 10.39 -17.29
CA ASP A 31 -70.80 9.51 -16.56
C ASP A 31 -71.41 8.87 -15.31
N LEU A 32 -72.35 9.57 -14.65
CA LEU A 32 -73.16 9.04 -13.55
C LEU A 32 -74.01 7.85 -14.02
N ARG A 33 -74.61 7.93 -15.21
CA ARG A 33 -75.40 6.81 -15.77
C ARG A 33 -74.56 5.55 -15.99
N TYR A 34 -73.33 5.69 -16.50
CA TYR A 34 -72.45 4.55 -16.75
C TYR A 34 -72.12 3.76 -15.47
N ALA A 35 -71.77 4.48 -14.40
CA ALA A 35 -71.44 3.86 -13.11
C ALA A 35 -72.68 3.26 -12.41
N ILE A 36 -73.85 3.86 -12.59
CA ILE A 36 -75.13 3.33 -12.10
C ILE A 36 -75.52 2.06 -12.89
N CYS A 37 -75.39 2.05 -14.22
CA CYS A 37 -75.68 0.87 -15.04
C CYS A 37 -74.78 -0.32 -14.66
N ARG A 38 -73.47 -0.08 -14.46
CA ARG A 38 -72.53 -1.14 -14.09
C ARG A 38 -72.88 -1.81 -12.75
N ALA A 39 -73.25 -1.01 -11.74
CA ALA A 39 -73.69 -1.53 -10.45
C ALA A 39 -75.03 -2.30 -10.52
N LEU A 40 -75.85 -2.03 -11.55
CA LEU A 40 -77.11 -2.73 -11.79
C LEU A 40 -76.89 -4.09 -12.47
N ASP A 41 -75.95 -4.16 -13.42
CA ASP A 41 -75.58 -5.40 -14.11
C ASP A 41 -74.86 -6.39 -13.18
N ASP A 42 -73.97 -5.90 -12.32
CA ASP A 42 -73.16 -6.76 -11.43
C ASP A 42 -73.95 -7.26 -10.21
N GLY A 43 -75.08 -6.64 -9.85
CA GLY A 43 -75.89 -7.01 -8.68
C GLY A 43 -75.16 -6.89 -7.33
N VAL A 44 -74.00 -6.23 -7.29
CA VAL A 44 -73.11 -6.10 -6.13
C VAL A 44 -72.79 -4.62 -5.87
N LEU A 45 -72.53 -4.29 -4.61
CA LEU A 45 -72.12 -2.94 -4.20
C LEU A 45 -70.80 -2.52 -4.89
N THR A 46 -70.81 -1.39 -5.61
CA THR A 46 -69.68 -0.90 -6.41
C THR A 46 -69.17 0.46 -5.91
N TYR A 47 -67.86 0.67 -6.01
CA TYR A 47 -67.19 1.95 -5.71
C TYR A 47 -66.48 2.47 -6.95
N LEU A 48 -66.78 3.70 -7.36
CA LEU A 48 -66.20 4.29 -8.56
C LEU A 48 -65.88 5.77 -8.31
N PRO A 49 -64.68 6.24 -8.68
CA PRO A 49 -64.42 7.67 -8.75
C PRO A 49 -65.27 8.28 -9.87
N VAL A 50 -65.96 9.37 -9.57
CA VAL A 50 -66.78 10.12 -10.52
C VAL A 50 -66.26 11.56 -10.59
N PRO A 51 -65.87 12.02 -11.79
CA PRO A 51 -65.49 13.42 -11.98
C PRO A 51 -66.75 14.30 -11.91
N LEU A 52 -66.77 15.23 -10.95
CA LEU A 52 -67.69 16.37 -10.95
C LEU A 52 -66.88 17.62 -11.31
N ALA A 53 -67.55 18.67 -11.81
CA ALA A 53 -66.96 19.80 -12.57
C ALA A 53 -65.72 20.52 -11.96
N ALA A 54 -65.37 20.27 -10.68
CA ALA A 54 -64.17 20.82 -10.04
C ALA A 54 -63.33 19.83 -9.18
N HIS A 55 -63.76 18.58 -8.97
CA HIS A 55 -63.01 17.57 -8.20
C HIS A 55 -63.57 16.15 -8.43
N THR A 56 -62.74 15.13 -8.21
CA THR A 56 -63.17 13.72 -8.26
C THR A 56 -63.74 13.32 -6.92
N VAL A 57 -65.01 12.93 -6.90
CA VAL A 57 -65.68 12.36 -5.72
C VAL A 57 -65.77 10.85 -5.85
N MET A 58 -65.84 10.13 -4.73
CA MET A 58 -66.10 8.69 -4.77
C MET A 58 -67.60 8.42 -4.71
N MET A 59 -68.13 7.71 -5.71
CA MET A 59 -69.50 7.22 -5.72
C MET A 59 -69.56 5.78 -5.22
N THR A 60 -70.38 5.55 -4.20
CA THR A 60 -70.83 4.23 -3.78
C THR A 60 -72.21 3.96 -4.35
N ALA A 61 -72.35 2.93 -5.19
CA ALA A 61 -73.62 2.50 -5.75
C ALA A 61 -74.04 1.16 -5.13
N VAL A 62 -75.24 1.10 -4.56
CA VAL A 62 -75.80 -0.08 -3.91
C VAL A 62 -77.11 -0.47 -4.60
N PRO A 63 -77.24 -1.67 -5.17
CA PRO A 63 -78.48 -2.12 -5.78
C PRO A 63 -79.59 -2.31 -4.73
N LEU A 64 -80.81 -1.96 -5.11
CA LEU A 64 -82.04 -2.15 -4.37
C LEU A 64 -82.75 -3.40 -4.92
N GLY A 65 -82.95 -4.44 -4.10
CA GLY A 65 -83.56 -5.73 -4.46
C GLY A 65 -82.61 -6.93 -4.29
N GLY A 66 -83.18 -8.09 -3.95
CA GLY A 66 -82.43 -9.34 -3.73
C GLY A 66 -81.87 -9.94 -5.04
N THR A 67 -80.76 -10.66 -4.90
CA THR A 67 -79.86 -11.21 -5.94
C THR A 67 -80.43 -11.48 -7.34
N SER A 68 -79.92 -10.69 -8.30
CA SER A 68 -79.56 -11.03 -9.69
C SER A 68 -80.56 -11.05 -10.85
N ASP A 69 -81.87 -10.79 -10.72
CA ASP A 69 -82.68 -10.55 -11.95
C ASP A 69 -83.89 -9.59 -11.84
N ALA A 70 -84.07 -8.95 -10.69
CA ALA A 70 -85.14 -7.96 -10.51
C ALA A 70 -84.75 -6.85 -9.52
N SER A 71 -83.64 -6.15 -9.80
CA SER A 71 -83.31 -4.95 -9.03
C SER A 71 -84.39 -3.88 -9.26
N LEU A 72 -84.98 -3.41 -8.14
CA LEU A 72 -85.96 -2.34 -8.10
C LEU A 72 -85.30 -0.97 -8.36
N GLY A 73 -83.99 -0.82 -8.16
CA GLY A 73 -83.32 0.47 -8.29
C GLY A 73 -81.88 0.50 -7.74
N ILE A 74 -81.29 1.68 -7.63
CA ILE A 74 -79.95 1.89 -7.05
C ILE A 74 -79.96 3.06 -6.06
N LEU A 75 -79.33 2.86 -4.91
CA LEU A 75 -78.93 3.91 -3.97
C LEU A 75 -77.48 4.34 -4.27
N SER A 76 -77.28 5.60 -4.64
CA SER A 76 -75.95 6.18 -4.90
C SER A 76 -75.59 7.22 -3.85
N VAL A 77 -74.41 7.10 -3.23
CA VAL A 77 -73.87 8.05 -2.24
C VAL A 77 -72.53 8.57 -2.74
N LEU A 78 -72.35 9.89 -2.72
CA LEU A 78 -71.10 10.55 -3.10
C LEU A 78 -70.38 10.99 -1.82
N THR A 79 -69.07 10.72 -1.75
CA THR A 79 -68.23 11.07 -0.61
C THR A 79 -66.95 11.75 -1.08
N ASP A 80 -66.53 12.78 -0.35
CA ASP A 80 -65.22 13.38 -0.53
C ASP A 80 -64.12 12.49 0.04
N GLY A 81 -63.08 12.27 -0.76
CA GLY A 81 -61.91 11.47 -0.41
C GLY A 81 -61.69 10.28 -1.35
N PRO A 82 -60.43 9.86 -1.56
CA PRO A 82 -60.04 8.91 -2.61
C PRO A 82 -60.25 7.43 -2.25
N ALA A 83 -60.71 7.13 -1.02
CA ALA A 83 -60.71 5.77 -0.48
C ALA A 83 -62.13 5.19 -0.40
N ALA A 84 -62.25 3.87 -0.57
CA ALA A 84 -63.49 3.15 -0.32
C ALA A 84 -63.94 3.37 1.15
N PRO A 85 -65.24 3.52 1.42
CA PRO A 85 -65.74 3.71 2.77
C PRO A 85 -65.36 2.50 3.65
N PRO A 86 -65.01 2.75 4.92
CA PRO A 86 -64.68 1.72 5.89
C PRO A 86 -65.83 0.72 6.10
N GLY A 87 -65.50 -0.47 6.63
CA GLY A 87 -66.40 -1.63 6.66
C GLY A 87 -67.74 -1.39 7.38
N ASP A 88 -67.75 -0.55 8.41
CA ASP A 88 -68.92 -0.08 9.15
C ASP A 88 -69.87 0.76 8.27
N ARG A 89 -69.33 1.72 7.51
CA ARG A 89 -70.10 2.53 6.55
C ARG A 89 -70.60 1.71 5.37
N ARG A 90 -69.82 0.73 4.91
CA ARG A 90 -70.24 -0.23 3.87
C ARG A 90 -71.45 -1.05 4.34
N ALA A 91 -71.38 -1.61 5.55
CA ALA A 91 -72.49 -2.36 6.14
C ALA A 91 -73.74 -1.49 6.30
N PHE A 92 -73.58 -0.22 6.67
CA PHE A 92 -74.70 0.73 6.76
C PHE A 92 -75.40 0.96 5.42
N LEU A 93 -74.65 1.20 4.35
CA LEU A 93 -75.24 1.45 3.04
C LEU A 93 -75.96 0.22 2.48
N GLN A 94 -75.45 -0.98 2.76
CA GLN A 94 -76.13 -2.24 2.40
C GLN A 94 -77.42 -2.47 3.21
N ALA A 95 -77.39 -2.19 4.51
CA ALA A 95 -78.57 -2.25 5.38
C ALA A 95 -79.67 -1.29 4.91
N LEU A 96 -79.30 -0.05 4.59
CA LEU A 96 -80.22 0.97 4.09
C LEU A 96 -80.81 0.59 2.74
N ALA A 97 -80.00 0.05 1.82
CA ALA A 97 -80.46 -0.44 0.54
C ALA A 97 -81.47 -1.60 0.68
N SER A 98 -81.19 -2.56 1.57
CA SER A 98 -82.09 -3.67 1.86
C SER A 98 -83.44 -3.19 2.41
N TRP A 99 -83.42 -2.27 3.39
CA TRP A 99 -84.63 -1.68 3.96
C TRP A 99 -85.47 -0.91 2.92
N LEU A 100 -84.82 -0.11 2.07
CA LEU A 100 -85.49 0.60 0.99
C LEU A 100 -86.15 -0.37 0.01
N SER A 101 -85.49 -1.49 -0.29
CA SER A 101 -85.99 -2.50 -1.24
C SER A 101 -87.29 -3.16 -0.75
N GLU A 102 -87.37 -3.54 0.52
CA GLU A 102 -88.58 -4.12 1.12
C GLU A 102 -89.78 -3.17 1.03
N ARG A 103 -89.53 -1.87 1.24
CA ARG A 103 -90.58 -0.84 1.24
C ARG A 103 -91.06 -0.47 -0.15
N LEU A 104 -90.15 -0.39 -1.12
CA LEU A 104 -90.49 -0.08 -2.51
C LEU A 104 -91.25 -1.21 -3.20
N GLY A 105 -91.15 -2.45 -2.71
CA GLY A 105 -91.81 -3.64 -3.27
C GLY A 105 -93.25 -3.91 -2.79
N SER A 106 -93.80 -3.14 -1.85
CA SER A 106 -95.15 -3.36 -1.30
C SER A 106 -96.18 -2.38 -1.89
N PRO A 107 -97.31 -2.84 -2.47
CA PRO A 107 -98.34 -1.97 -3.02
C PRO A 107 -99.31 -1.49 -1.92
N GLU A 108 -99.29 -0.18 -1.72
CA GLU A 108 -100.18 0.70 -0.93
C GLU A 108 -100.03 0.87 0.60
N PRO A 109 -100.30 2.11 1.09
CA PRO A 109 -99.75 2.64 2.33
C PRO A 109 -100.82 3.02 3.36
N SER A 110 -100.69 2.57 4.60
CA SER A 110 -101.37 3.25 5.72
C SER A 110 -100.73 2.86 7.05
N MET A 111 -99.58 3.47 7.40
CA MET A 111 -99.17 3.47 8.79
C MET A 111 -98.42 4.74 9.17
N GLY A 112 -98.89 5.36 10.25
CA GLY A 112 -98.32 6.55 10.86
C GLY A 112 -96.84 6.39 11.17
N THR A 113 -96.11 7.45 10.89
CA THR A 113 -94.67 7.66 11.08
C THR A 113 -94.14 7.30 12.47
N ALA A 114 -94.99 7.25 13.50
CA ALA A 114 -94.59 6.87 14.87
C ALA A 114 -94.12 5.41 14.98
N ARG A 115 -94.47 4.52 14.03
CA ARG A 115 -93.95 3.14 13.95
C ARG A 115 -92.75 2.96 13.01
N LEU A 116 -92.29 4.01 12.31
CA LEU A 116 -91.12 3.92 11.42
C LEU A 116 -89.83 3.53 12.18
N TRP A 117 -89.79 3.81 13.48
CA TRP A 117 -88.61 3.62 14.34
C TRP A 117 -88.76 2.53 15.39
N GLN A 118 -89.92 1.86 15.50
CA GLN A 118 -90.23 0.86 16.55
C GLN A 118 -90.21 -0.60 16.09
N ALA A 119 -90.02 -0.89 14.79
CA ALA A 119 -89.85 -2.27 14.31
C ALA A 119 -88.36 -2.61 14.26
N GLY A 120 -87.89 -3.41 15.23
CA GLY A 120 -86.50 -3.82 15.41
C GLY A 120 -85.89 -4.45 14.15
N SER A 121 -85.17 -3.65 13.37
CA SER A 121 -84.47 -4.10 12.17
C SER A 121 -83.08 -3.44 12.07
N TYR A 122 -82.20 -4.15 11.36
CA TYR A 122 -80.78 -3.92 11.08
C TYR A 122 -80.34 -2.45 10.87
N LEU A 123 -81.25 -1.56 10.45
CA LEU A 123 -81.01 -0.13 10.25
C LEU A 123 -80.67 0.63 11.56
N GLN A 124 -81.27 0.27 12.70
CA GLN A 124 -80.92 0.87 14.00
C GLN A 124 -79.50 0.50 14.44
N GLN A 125 -79.09 -0.76 14.24
CA GLN A 125 -77.72 -1.21 14.53
C GLN A 125 -76.71 -0.50 13.63
N ALA A 126 -77.07 -0.25 12.38
CA ALA A 126 -76.22 0.41 11.41
C ALA A 126 -76.04 1.92 11.71
N LEU A 127 -77.10 2.62 12.16
CA LEU A 127 -77.02 4.01 12.65
C LEU A 127 -76.09 4.10 13.89
N LYS A 128 -76.24 3.16 14.83
CA LYS A 128 -75.37 3.02 16.00
C LYS A 128 -73.90 2.81 15.62
N ALA A 129 -73.62 1.96 14.62
CA ALA A 129 -72.27 1.75 14.10
C ALA A 129 -71.67 3.02 13.44
N ALA A 130 -72.49 3.81 12.76
CA ALA A 130 -72.09 5.08 12.16
C ALA A 130 -71.98 6.25 13.16
N LYS A 131 -72.16 6.00 14.47
CA LYS A 131 -72.27 7.01 15.53
C LYS A 131 -73.26 8.13 15.16
N ALA A 132 -74.36 7.76 14.52
CA ALA A 132 -75.43 8.65 14.12
C ALA A 132 -76.77 8.18 14.70
N GLY A 133 -77.69 9.10 14.91
CA GLY A 133 -79.05 8.77 15.36
C GLY A 133 -80.07 9.70 14.73
N SER A 134 -81.33 9.30 14.80
CA SER A 134 -82.45 10.07 14.26
C SER A 134 -83.26 10.76 15.35
N TRP A 135 -83.89 11.85 14.96
CA TRP A 135 -84.78 12.61 15.82
C TRP A 135 -85.95 13.17 15.03
N GLU A 136 -87.02 13.40 15.76
CA GLU A 136 -88.27 13.94 15.27
C GLU A 136 -88.73 15.02 16.22
N TRP A 137 -89.19 16.14 15.67
CA TRP A 137 -89.80 17.22 16.43
C TRP A 137 -91.18 17.52 15.83
N ASP A 138 -92.22 17.42 16.65
CA ASP A 138 -93.56 17.91 16.32
C ASP A 138 -93.63 19.41 16.62
N ILE A 139 -93.82 20.20 15.57
CA ILE A 139 -93.78 21.66 15.65
C ILE A 139 -95.05 22.19 16.32
N ARG A 140 -96.16 21.45 16.24
CA ARG A 140 -97.45 21.85 16.79
C ARG A 140 -97.56 21.56 18.27
N THR A 141 -97.08 20.40 18.71
CA THR A 141 -97.14 20.01 20.14
C THR A 141 -95.88 20.40 20.90
N GLY A 142 -94.75 20.59 20.22
CA GLY A 142 -93.45 20.83 20.83
C GLY A 142 -92.74 19.53 21.27
N ASP A 143 -93.34 18.36 21.04
CA ASP A 143 -92.77 17.07 21.44
C ASP A 143 -91.57 16.71 20.57
N VAL A 144 -90.52 16.18 21.20
CA VAL A 144 -89.33 15.70 20.49
C VAL A 144 -89.11 14.24 20.85
N CYS A 145 -88.95 13.42 19.82
CA CYS A 145 -88.65 12.00 19.93
C CYS A 145 -87.27 11.73 19.36
N TRP A 146 -86.42 11.08 20.14
CA TRP A 146 -85.08 10.67 19.73
C TRP A 146 -85.04 9.14 19.68
N ASP A 147 -84.38 8.57 18.67
CA ASP A 147 -84.11 7.15 18.70
C ASP A 147 -83.01 6.80 19.71
N GLU A 148 -82.89 5.51 20.06
CA GLU A 148 -81.91 5.02 21.04
C GLU A 148 -80.45 5.33 20.61
N SER A 149 -80.18 5.36 19.30
CA SER A 149 -78.85 5.65 18.77
C SER A 149 -78.51 7.13 18.94
N ALA A 150 -79.48 8.02 18.79
CA ALA A 150 -79.31 9.46 18.96
C ALA A 150 -79.12 9.82 20.43
N LEU A 151 -79.86 9.17 21.33
CA LEU A 151 -79.64 9.28 22.78
C LEU A 151 -78.25 8.76 23.17
N THR A 152 -77.79 7.66 22.57
CA THR A 152 -76.41 7.16 22.75
C THR A 152 -75.35 8.16 22.25
N VAL A 153 -75.54 8.76 21.07
CA VAL A 153 -74.64 9.77 20.48
C VAL A 153 -74.56 11.02 21.36
N LEU A 154 -75.71 11.46 21.89
CA LEU A 154 -75.80 12.56 22.83
C LEU A 154 -75.28 12.20 24.24
N GLY A 155 -75.04 10.92 24.52
CA GLY A 155 -74.58 10.41 25.82
C GLY A 155 -75.65 10.47 26.91
N ILE A 156 -76.93 10.40 26.55
CA ILE A 156 -78.08 10.60 27.45
C ILE A 156 -78.82 9.27 27.66
N ASP A 157 -79.22 8.99 28.91
CA ASP A 157 -80.00 7.81 29.27
C ASP A 157 -81.42 7.90 28.65
N PRO A 158 -81.89 6.87 27.92
CA PRO A 158 -83.23 6.82 27.35
C PRO A 158 -84.37 7.11 28.32
N ALA A 159 -84.22 6.80 29.61
CA ALA A 159 -85.22 7.06 30.65
C ALA A 159 -85.32 8.55 31.05
N THR A 160 -84.32 9.36 30.69
CA THR A 160 -84.20 10.80 31.05
C THR A 160 -84.03 11.70 29.82
N GLY A 161 -84.20 11.14 28.62
CA GLY A 161 -84.04 11.86 27.37
C GLY A 161 -85.01 13.03 27.22
N PRO A 162 -84.68 14.03 26.39
CA PRO A 162 -85.59 15.14 26.12
C PRO A 162 -86.84 14.63 25.38
N HIS A 163 -88.01 14.87 25.97
CA HIS A 163 -89.31 14.50 25.41
C HIS A 163 -90.03 15.67 24.73
N ASN A 164 -89.50 16.88 24.89
CA ASN A 164 -90.00 18.10 24.25
C ASN A 164 -88.85 19.05 23.92
N ILE A 165 -89.14 20.09 23.14
CA ILE A 165 -88.13 21.02 22.65
C ILE A 165 -87.42 21.80 23.77
N ASP A 166 -88.12 22.11 24.86
CA ASP A 166 -87.56 22.85 26.00
C ASP A 166 -86.56 22.01 26.81
N THR A 167 -86.80 20.71 26.95
CA THR A 167 -85.86 19.78 27.59
C THR A 167 -84.61 19.56 26.73
N TRP A 168 -84.72 19.62 25.40
CA TRP A 168 -83.56 19.59 24.51
C TRP A 168 -82.72 20.87 24.58
N VAL A 169 -83.35 22.04 24.73
CA VAL A 169 -82.63 23.31 24.91
C VAL A 169 -81.66 23.25 26.09
N ASN A 170 -82.00 22.53 27.16
CA ASN A 170 -81.15 22.40 28.35
C ASN A 170 -79.84 21.63 28.11
N ILE A 171 -79.81 20.70 27.16
CA ILE A 171 -78.61 19.91 26.86
C ILE A 171 -77.66 20.63 25.87
N VAL A 172 -78.16 21.59 25.09
CA VAL A 172 -77.31 22.43 24.22
C VAL A 172 -76.40 23.31 25.08
N HIS A 173 -75.14 23.47 24.66
CA HIS A 173 -74.19 24.31 25.36
C HIS A 173 -74.65 25.79 25.33
N PRO A 174 -74.63 26.53 26.46
CA PRO A 174 -75.23 27.87 26.56
C PRO A 174 -74.71 28.88 25.53
N GLN A 175 -73.44 28.79 25.14
CA GLN A 175 -72.84 29.66 24.12
C GLN A 175 -73.35 29.39 22.70
N ASP A 176 -73.77 28.16 22.41
CA ASP A 176 -74.22 27.76 21.07
C ASP A 176 -75.74 27.89 20.93
N LEU A 177 -76.48 27.89 22.05
CA LEU A 177 -77.94 27.91 22.09
C LEU A 177 -78.58 29.04 21.25
N PRO A 178 -78.14 30.32 21.30
CA PRO A 178 -78.75 31.37 20.49
C PRO A 178 -78.64 31.09 18.98
N ARG A 179 -77.49 30.59 18.54
CA ARG A 179 -77.25 30.25 17.13
C ARG A 179 -78.08 29.04 16.70
N VAL A 180 -78.17 28.04 17.58
CA VAL A 180 -78.97 26.82 17.36
C VAL A 180 -80.45 27.14 17.21
N MET A 181 -80.99 27.98 18.09
CA MET A 181 -82.39 28.41 18.03
C MET A 181 -82.68 29.27 16.80
N ALA A 182 -81.78 30.18 16.44
CA ALA A 182 -81.92 30.98 15.22
C ALA A 182 -81.91 30.12 13.95
N ALA A 183 -81.03 29.13 13.86
CA ALA A 183 -80.99 28.20 12.72
C ALA A 183 -82.29 27.37 12.62
N LYS A 184 -82.85 26.96 13.76
CA LYS A 184 -84.13 26.23 13.83
C LYS A 184 -85.29 27.10 13.34
N GLU A 185 -85.42 28.31 13.88
CA GLU A 185 -86.47 29.26 13.49
C GLU A 185 -86.37 29.64 12.01
N GLU A 186 -85.14 29.86 11.53
CA GLU A 186 -84.90 30.17 10.12
C GLU A 186 -85.33 29.02 9.21
N ALA A 187 -85.01 27.78 9.56
CA ALA A 187 -85.42 26.62 8.77
C ALA A 187 -86.95 26.48 8.70
N VAL A 188 -87.66 26.66 9.82
CA VAL A 188 -89.14 26.63 9.86
C VAL A 188 -89.73 27.76 9.02
N ARG A 189 -89.22 28.99 9.18
CA ARG A 189 -89.72 30.19 8.51
C ARG A 189 -89.53 30.15 6.99
N THR A 190 -88.34 29.75 6.54
CA THR A 190 -88.00 29.71 5.11
C THR A 190 -88.39 28.40 4.44
N ARG A 191 -88.85 27.43 5.22
CA ARG A 191 -89.12 26.05 4.79
C ARG A 191 -87.86 25.38 4.21
N SER A 192 -86.68 25.75 4.71
CA SER A 192 -85.38 25.21 4.28
C SER A 192 -84.96 23.99 5.08
N LEU A 193 -83.87 23.35 4.65
CA LEU A 193 -83.16 22.35 5.43
C LEU A 193 -82.59 22.99 6.71
N TYR A 194 -82.74 22.32 7.85
CA TYR A 194 -82.03 22.63 9.08
C TYR A 194 -80.68 21.91 9.06
N GLU A 195 -79.58 22.63 9.22
CA GLU A 195 -78.24 22.03 9.31
C GLU A 195 -77.36 22.89 10.22
N ILE A 196 -76.84 22.29 11.28
CA ILE A 196 -76.02 23.00 12.25
C ILE A 196 -75.11 22.06 13.04
N GLU A 197 -73.92 22.55 13.36
CA GLU A 197 -73.02 21.91 14.31
C GLU A 197 -72.98 22.71 15.62
N TYR A 198 -73.10 22.05 16.77
CA TYR A 198 -73.16 22.66 18.09
C TYR A 198 -72.69 21.72 19.20
N ARG A 199 -72.33 22.29 20.34
CA ARG A 199 -71.93 21.53 21.53
C ARG A 199 -73.13 21.09 22.35
N VAL A 200 -73.06 19.87 22.85
CA VAL A 200 -74.00 19.31 23.84
C VAL A 200 -73.24 19.02 25.12
N ARG A 201 -73.85 19.37 26.26
CA ARG A 201 -73.36 19.01 27.60
C ARG A 201 -73.85 17.61 27.93
N ARG A 202 -72.91 16.68 28.08
CA ARG A 202 -73.21 15.30 28.45
C ARG A 202 -73.43 15.20 29.98
N PRO A 203 -74.24 14.24 30.45
CA PRO A 203 -74.47 14.00 31.88
C PRO A 203 -73.18 13.71 32.67
N ASP A 204 -72.15 13.18 32.00
CA ASP A 204 -70.82 12.92 32.58
C ASP A 204 -69.96 14.18 32.79
N GLY A 205 -70.48 15.36 32.47
CA GLY A 205 -69.80 16.65 32.59
C GLY A 205 -68.89 17.01 31.41
N THR A 206 -68.73 16.10 30.43
CA THR A 206 -67.98 16.38 29.21
C THR A 206 -68.82 17.15 28.19
N THR A 207 -68.16 17.79 27.23
CA THR A 207 -68.83 18.46 26.10
C THR A 207 -68.55 17.69 24.83
N GLY A 208 -69.60 17.25 24.13
CA GLY A 208 -69.50 16.62 22.82
C GLY A 208 -69.92 17.58 21.72
N TRP A 209 -69.22 17.54 20.58
CA TRP A 209 -69.64 18.25 19.36
C TRP A 209 -70.60 17.39 18.55
N MET A 210 -71.74 17.97 18.19
CA MET A 210 -72.82 17.32 17.46
C MET A 210 -73.09 18.07 16.17
N HIS A 211 -73.23 17.34 15.07
CA HIS A 211 -73.75 17.88 13.82
C HIS A 211 -75.15 17.34 13.62
N ALA A 212 -76.14 18.22 13.50
CA ALA A 212 -77.53 17.87 13.27
C ALA A 212 -78.01 18.38 11.91
N ARG A 213 -78.84 17.56 11.24
CA ARG A 213 -79.45 17.90 9.96
C ARG A 213 -80.89 17.43 9.92
N GLY A 214 -81.84 18.30 9.59
CA GLY A 214 -83.28 18.00 9.60
C GLY A 214 -84.05 18.60 8.42
N ARG A 215 -85.13 17.93 8.02
CA ARG A 215 -86.08 18.37 6.97
C ARG A 215 -87.48 18.54 7.55
N LEU A 216 -88.24 19.48 6.99
CA LEU A 216 -89.62 19.73 7.37
C LEU A 216 -90.59 18.82 6.61
N ILE A 217 -91.62 18.39 7.30
CA ILE A 217 -92.82 17.75 6.75
C ILE A 217 -93.94 18.77 6.82
N LEU A 218 -94.58 19.02 5.68
CA LEU A 218 -95.67 19.98 5.53
C LEU A 218 -97.02 19.23 5.50
N ASP A 219 -98.11 19.86 5.91
CA ASP A 219 -99.46 19.32 5.73
C ASP A 219 -100.04 19.61 4.32
N GLU A 220 -101.28 19.19 4.08
CA GLU A 220 -102.02 19.41 2.84
C GLU A 220 -102.23 20.91 2.49
N HIS A 221 -102.05 21.81 3.47
CA HIS A 221 -102.13 23.26 3.28
C HIS A 221 -100.75 23.92 3.13
N GLY A 222 -99.66 23.14 3.14
CA GLY A 222 -98.30 23.61 2.98
C GLY A 222 -97.66 24.18 4.26
N GLU A 223 -98.28 23.95 5.42
CA GLU A 223 -97.77 24.43 6.71
C GLU A 223 -96.85 23.41 7.38
N PRO A 224 -95.72 23.82 8.01
CA PRO A 224 -94.81 22.90 8.67
C PRO A 224 -95.46 22.23 9.88
N VAL A 225 -95.56 20.91 9.85
CA VAL A 225 -96.13 20.14 10.95
C VAL A 225 -95.08 19.45 11.80
N ARG A 226 -94.03 18.89 11.17
CA ARG A 226 -92.98 18.11 11.86
C ARG A 226 -91.62 18.37 11.23
N MET A 227 -90.55 18.20 11.99
CA MET A 227 -89.17 18.20 11.51
C MET A 227 -88.53 16.84 11.81
N LEU A 228 -87.98 16.19 10.80
CA LEU A 228 -87.30 14.90 10.92
C LEU A 228 -85.83 15.07 10.56
N GLY A 229 -84.92 14.60 11.42
CA GLY A 229 -83.50 14.78 11.20
C GLY A 229 -82.62 13.67 11.76
N THR A 230 -81.33 13.84 11.53
CA THR A 230 -80.26 13.02 12.08
C THR A 230 -79.27 13.87 12.87
N VAL A 231 -78.54 13.25 13.78
CA VAL A 231 -77.44 13.83 14.54
C VAL A 231 -76.27 12.85 14.58
N TRP A 232 -75.03 13.32 14.52
CA TRP A 232 -73.82 12.51 14.70
C TRP A 232 -72.72 13.27 15.43
N ASP A 233 -71.80 12.53 16.07
CA ASP A 233 -70.69 13.08 16.88
C ASP A 233 -69.48 13.47 15.99
N THR A 234 -68.98 14.70 16.13
CA THR A 234 -67.79 15.22 15.40
C THR A 234 -66.58 15.51 16.31
N THR A 235 -66.65 15.12 17.60
CA THR A 235 -65.66 15.48 18.64
C THR A 235 -64.24 15.00 18.31
N GLU A 236 -64.07 13.74 17.93
CA GLU A 236 -62.76 13.11 17.68
C GLU A 236 -62.00 13.76 16.50
N SER A 237 -62.74 14.07 15.42
CA SER A 237 -62.20 14.76 14.24
C SER A 237 -61.68 16.17 14.58
N ARG A 238 -62.40 16.88 15.46
CA ARG A 238 -62.03 18.24 15.87
C ARG A 238 -60.82 18.25 16.80
N VAL A 239 -60.79 17.36 17.79
CA VAL A 239 -59.66 17.22 18.71
C VAL A 239 -58.38 16.85 17.95
N ALA A 240 -58.47 15.96 16.95
CA ALA A 240 -57.31 15.60 16.12
C ALA A 240 -56.77 16.81 15.33
N ARG A 241 -57.66 17.63 14.74
CA ARG A 241 -57.27 18.82 13.97
C ARG A 241 -56.65 19.92 14.85
N GLU A 242 -57.22 20.18 16.02
CA GLU A 242 -56.67 21.15 16.97
C GLU A 242 -55.34 20.67 17.59
N SER A 243 -55.20 19.36 17.84
CA SER A 243 -53.96 18.78 18.35
C SER A 243 -52.82 18.86 17.33
N ALA A 244 -53.10 18.60 16.05
CA ALA A 244 -52.12 18.75 14.98
C ALA A 244 -51.66 20.22 14.83
N GLY A 245 -52.60 21.18 14.91
CA GLY A 245 -52.27 22.62 14.89
C GLY A 245 -51.39 23.04 16.07
N ARG A 246 -51.69 22.58 17.29
CA ARG A 246 -50.85 22.85 18.47
C ARG A 246 -49.48 22.18 18.37
N ALA A 247 -49.40 20.94 17.88
CA ALA A 247 -48.13 20.25 17.69
C ALA A 247 -47.23 20.99 16.68
N LEU A 248 -47.80 21.50 15.58
CA LEU A 248 -47.05 22.32 14.62
C LEU A 248 -46.59 23.65 15.23
N GLN A 249 -47.41 24.29 16.06
CA GLN A 249 -47.07 25.59 16.68
C GLN A 249 -45.90 25.51 17.67
N TYR A 250 -45.77 24.39 18.39
CA TYR A 250 -44.79 24.20 19.47
C TYR A 250 -43.68 23.18 19.15
N MET A 251 -43.54 22.75 17.88
CA MET A 251 -42.38 21.94 17.49
C MET A 251 -41.09 22.76 17.60
N SER A 252 -39.99 22.12 17.98
CA SER A 252 -38.69 22.77 18.20
C SER A 252 -37.98 23.20 16.92
N ASP A 253 -38.37 22.64 15.77
CA ASP A 253 -37.80 22.99 14.47
C ASP A 253 -38.59 24.14 13.84
N ALA A 254 -37.91 25.03 13.13
CA ALA A 254 -38.59 26.11 12.43
C ALA A 254 -39.37 25.58 11.23
N PHE A 255 -40.65 25.93 11.14
CA PHE A 255 -41.56 25.52 10.08
C PHE A 255 -42.35 26.71 9.56
N LEU A 256 -42.42 26.84 8.24
CA LEU A 256 -43.27 27.84 7.59
C LEU A 256 -43.89 27.32 6.30
N ALA A 257 -45.08 27.81 5.99
CA ALA A 257 -45.81 27.54 4.77
C ALA A 257 -46.07 28.85 4.03
N VAL A 258 -45.83 28.86 2.72
CA VAL A 258 -46.11 29.99 1.84
C VAL A 258 -47.13 29.61 0.77
N ASP A 259 -47.88 30.60 0.28
CA ASP A 259 -48.76 30.44 -0.89
C ASP A 259 -47.98 30.54 -2.22
N ARG A 260 -48.70 30.52 -3.35
CA ARG A 260 -48.12 30.63 -4.70
C ARG A 260 -47.48 31.99 -4.99
N GLU A 261 -47.89 33.02 -4.26
CA GLU A 261 -47.37 34.38 -4.32
C GLU A 261 -46.25 34.62 -3.29
N TRP A 262 -45.75 33.56 -2.65
CA TRP A 262 -44.70 33.58 -1.62
C TRP A 262 -45.08 34.30 -0.33
N ARG A 263 -46.37 34.49 -0.07
CA ARG A 263 -46.85 35.05 1.21
C ARG A 263 -46.88 33.96 2.26
N ILE A 264 -46.36 34.26 3.43
CA ILE A 264 -46.36 33.32 4.56
C ILE A 264 -47.80 33.14 5.04
N VAL A 265 -48.32 31.92 4.89
CA VAL A 265 -49.65 31.52 5.35
C VAL A 265 -49.60 31.03 6.80
N PHE A 266 -48.48 30.42 7.18
CA PHE A 266 -48.25 29.92 8.53
C PHE A 266 -46.76 29.94 8.85
N ALA A 267 -46.41 30.30 10.09
CA ALA A 267 -45.11 30.09 10.67
C ALA A 267 -45.31 29.67 12.13
N ASN A 268 -44.56 28.68 12.59
CA ASN A 268 -44.57 28.32 14.01
C ASN A 268 -43.64 29.24 14.82
N LEU A 269 -43.60 29.06 16.15
CA LEU A 269 -42.83 29.92 17.05
C LEU A 269 -41.33 29.96 16.70
N ASP A 270 -40.74 28.83 16.33
CA ASP A 270 -39.33 28.78 15.96
C ASP A 270 -39.07 29.34 14.56
N GLY A 271 -40.02 29.25 13.64
CA GLY A 271 -39.99 29.95 12.34
C GLY A 271 -40.05 31.47 12.49
N GLU A 272 -40.87 31.98 13.41
CA GLU A 272 -40.91 33.40 13.77
C GLU A 272 -39.59 33.90 14.37
N ARG A 273 -38.97 33.10 15.24
CA ARG A 273 -37.64 33.41 15.80
C ARG A 273 -36.56 33.41 14.72
N LEU A 274 -36.54 32.39 13.86
CA LEU A 274 -35.53 32.24 12.80
C LEU A 274 -35.59 33.40 11.80
N LEU A 275 -36.80 33.85 11.46
CA LEU A 275 -37.05 34.99 10.57
C LEU A 275 -37.07 36.35 11.28
N GLY A 276 -36.92 36.39 12.61
CA GLY A 276 -36.77 37.60 13.41
C GLY A 276 -38.03 38.47 13.55
N SER A 277 -39.24 37.91 13.38
CA SER A 277 -40.51 38.66 13.46
C SER A 277 -41.66 37.76 13.90
N THR A 278 -42.55 38.29 14.75
CA THR A 278 -43.73 37.58 15.31
C THR A 278 -45.03 37.82 14.52
N GLU A 279 -45.04 38.74 13.55
CA GLU A 279 -46.19 38.99 12.66
C GLU A 279 -45.82 38.68 11.21
N LEU A 280 -45.72 37.38 10.88
CA LEU A 280 -45.28 36.93 9.56
C LEU A 280 -46.42 36.67 8.58
N ALA A 281 -47.62 36.36 9.08
CA ALA A 281 -48.76 36.00 8.23
C ALA A 281 -49.10 37.12 7.23
N GLY A 282 -49.21 36.77 5.95
CA GLY A 282 -49.53 37.67 4.84
C GLY A 282 -48.36 38.47 4.26
N ARG A 283 -47.18 38.46 4.91
CA ARG A 283 -45.95 39.08 4.37
C ARG A 283 -45.31 38.17 3.33
N VAL A 284 -44.66 38.76 2.32
CA VAL A 284 -43.90 38.02 1.30
C VAL A 284 -42.58 37.57 1.93
N LEU A 285 -42.25 36.28 1.85
CA LEU A 285 -41.06 35.69 2.47
C LEU A 285 -39.76 36.41 2.05
N TRP A 286 -39.68 36.82 0.78
CA TRP A 286 -38.50 37.46 0.18
C TRP A 286 -38.30 38.92 0.58
N ASP A 287 -39.31 39.57 1.17
CA ASP A 287 -39.22 40.97 1.62
C ASP A 287 -38.72 41.09 3.07
N LEU A 288 -38.52 39.95 3.76
CA LEU A 288 -38.04 39.93 5.13
C LEU A 288 -36.53 40.16 5.20
N PRO A 289 -36.04 40.91 6.21
CA PRO A 289 -34.62 41.24 6.35
C PRO A 289 -33.74 40.02 6.68
N ALA A 290 -34.35 38.89 7.05
CA ALA A 290 -33.66 37.67 7.49
C ALA A 290 -33.11 36.79 6.35
N GLY A 291 -33.07 37.23 5.08
CA GLY A 291 -32.35 36.44 4.08
C GLY A 291 -32.32 36.97 2.66
N ASP A 292 -31.19 37.54 2.26
CA ASP A 292 -30.71 37.35 0.88
C ASP A 292 -29.75 36.16 0.84
N LEU A 293 -30.27 34.97 1.13
CA LEU A 293 -29.61 33.72 0.78
C LEU A 293 -30.07 33.38 -0.64
N ALA A 294 -29.35 33.90 -1.62
CA ALA A 294 -29.60 33.64 -3.04
C ALA A 294 -29.78 32.14 -3.34
N GLU A 295 -29.07 31.27 -2.60
CA GLU A 295 -29.20 29.82 -2.70
C GLU A 295 -30.55 29.29 -2.19
N LEU A 296 -31.03 29.72 -1.02
CA LEU A 296 -32.34 29.33 -0.50
C LEU A 296 -33.45 29.73 -1.48
N ARG A 297 -33.35 30.95 -2.04
CA ARG A 297 -34.30 31.45 -3.04
C ARG A 297 -34.27 30.64 -4.33
N ALA A 298 -33.08 30.35 -4.86
CA ALA A 298 -32.92 29.55 -6.08
C ALA A 298 -33.49 28.13 -5.90
N ARG A 299 -33.16 27.47 -4.77
CA ARG A 299 -33.64 26.11 -4.45
C ARG A 299 -35.15 26.08 -4.22
N ALA A 300 -35.72 27.10 -3.58
CA ALA A 300 -37.17 27.22 -3.38
C ALA A 300 -37.92 27.43 -4.70
N LEU A 301 -37.44 28.34 -5.56
CA LEU A 301 -38.02 28.57 -6.89
C LEU A 301 -37.98 27.29 -7.73
N GLN A 302 -36.86 26.55 -7.70
CA GLN A 302 -36.70 25.30 -8.41
C GLN A 302 -37.63 24.20 -7.88
N ALA A 303 -37.67 23.98 -6.55
CA ALA A 303 -38.55 22.98 -5.95
C ALA A 303 -40.05 23.26 -6.24
N ALA A 304 -40.45 24.54 -6.26
CA ALA A 304 -41.80 24.95 -6.63
C ALA A 304 -42.11 24.69 -8.12
N ALA A 305 -41.15 24.94 -9.02
CA ALA A 305 -41.30 24.68 -10.45
C ALA A 305 -41.38 23.18 -10.77
N ASP A 306 -40.48 22.39 -10.17
CA ASP A 306 -40.35 20.95 -10.42
C ASP A 306 -41.44 20.14 -9.70
N ARG A 307 -42.15 20.75 -8.75
CA ARG A 307 -43.10 20.10 -7.82
C ARG A 307 -42.49 18.86 -7.14
N ALA A 308 -41.20 18.93 -6.84
CA ALA A 308 -40.45 17.87 -6.19
C ALA A 308 -39.83 18.36 -4.86
N PRO A 309 -39.77 17.51 -3.81
CA PRO A 309 -39.05 17.80 -2.59
C PRO A 309 -37.56 18.09 -2.83
N ALA A 310 -37.00 19.05 -2.08
CA ALA A 310 -35.56 19.35 -2.09
C ALA A 310 -35.02 19.50 -0.67
N GLY A 311 -33.78 19.09 -0.43
CA GLY A 311 -33.11 19.21 0.85
C GLY A 311 -31.66 19.66 0.71
N PHE A 312 -31.21 20.59 1.55
CA PHE A 312 -29.84 21.10 1.55
C PHE A 312 -29.48 21.72 2.91
N ASP A 313 -28.19 21.83 3.18
CA ASP A 313 -27.68 22.45 4.40
C ASP A 313 -27.29 23.90 4.11
N VAL A 314 -27.65 24.82 5.00
CA VAL A 314 -27.29 26.24 4.90
C VAL A 314 -26.87 26.78 6.26
N GLN A 315 -25.85 27.64 6.29
CA GLN A 315 -25.50 28.38 7.49
C GLN A 315 -26.37 29.64 7.57
N TRP A 316 -27.09 29.79 8.68
CA TRP A 316 -27.99 30.91 8.85
C TRP A 316 -27.23 32.17 9.27
N PRO A 317 -27.40 33.32 8.58
CA PRO A 317 -26.55 34.49 8.79
C PRO A 317 -26.64 35.11 10.19
N THR A 318 -27.80 35.05 10.83
CA THR A 318 -28.08 35.80 12.06
C THR A 318 -27.48 35.16 13.31
N ASP A 319 -27.38 33.83 13.37
CA ASP A 319 -26.87 33.09 14.52
C ASP A 319 -25.66 32.19 14.20
N GLN A 320 -25.22 32.17 12.93
CA GLN A 320 -24.10 31.38 12.43
C GLN A 320 -24.27 29.85 12.61
N ARG A 321 -25.51 29.38 12.86
CA ARG A 321 -25.82 27.95 13.01
C ARG A 321 -26.08 27.29 11.65
N TRP A 322 -25.91 25.98 11.60
CA TRP A 322 -26.19 25.18 10.41
C TRP A 322 -27.58 24.56 10.48
N TYR A 323 -28.39 24.82 9.46
CA TYR A 323 -29.73 24.26 9.33
C TYR A 323 -29.83 23.36 8.10
N HIS A 324 -30.44 22.18 8.28
CA HIS A 324 -30.88 21.35 7.16
C HIS A 324 -32.29 21.81 6.75
N VAL A 325 -32.39 22.43 5.58
CA VAL A 325 -33.64 22.95 5.03
C VAL A 325 -34.26 21.91 4.12
N ARG A 326 -35.53 21.58 4.37
CA ARG A 326 -36.36 20.75 3.48
C ARG A 326 -37.51 21.57 2.91
N LEU A 327 -37.61 21.53 1.59
CA LEU A 327 -38.62 22.19 0.80
C LEU A 327 -39.61 21.14 0.31
N MET A 328 -40.89 21.31 0.62
CA MET A 328 -41.95 20.36 0.27
C MET A 328 -43.09 21.06 -0.45
N PRO A 329 -43.29 20.81 -1.76
CA PRO A 329 -44.41 21.37 -2.51
C PRO A 329 -45.76 20.85 -1.99
N VAL A 330 -46.72 21.76 -1.81
CA VAL A 330 -48.11 21.48 -1.40
C VAL A 330 -49.09 22.08 -2.41
N PRO A 331 -50.36 21.61 -2.50
CA PRO A 331 -51.29 22.05 -3.55
C PRO A 331 -51.44 23.58 -3.70
N ASP A 332 -51.35 24.30 -2.59
CA ASP A 332 -51.56 25.74 -2.52
C ASP A 332 -50.26 26.55 -2.31
N GLY A 333 -49.07 25.92 -2.40
CA GLY A 333 -47.79 26.62 -2.26
C GLY A 333 -46.60 25.73 -1.89
N LEU A 334 -45.74 26.18 -0.97
CA LEU A 334 -44.51 25.47 -0.57
C LEU A 334 -44.34 25.52 0.95
N THR A 335 -43.87 24.43 1.57
CA THR A 335 -43.48 24.44 2.98
C THR A 335 -41.97 24.31 3.15
N PHE A 336 -41.44 24.97 4.17
CA PHE A 336 -40.05 24.92 4.55
C PHE A 336 -39.94 24.38 5.98
N TYR A 337 -39.01 23.46 6.17
CA TYR A 337 -38.67 22.87 7.45
C TYR A 337 -37.17 23.03 7.68
N PHE A 338 -36.79 23.66 8.78
CA PHE A 338 -35.40 23.95 9.14
C PHE A 338 -35.06 23.19 10.42
N ALA A 339 -34.19 22.18 10.32
CA ALA A 339 -33.68 21.43 11.47
C ALA A 339 -32.26 21.91 11.82
N ASP A 340 -32.01 22.28 13.08
CA ASP A 340 -30.66 22.64 13.55
C ASP A 340 -29.77 21.40 13.56
N VAL A 341 -28.71 21.41 12.75
CA VAL A 341 -27.74 20.31 12.61
C VAL A 341 -26.34 20.70 13.10
N THR A 342 -26.21 21.82 13.81
CA THR A 342 -24.92 22.40 14.22
C THR A 342 -24.09 21.43 15.07
N GLU A 343 -24.65 20.88 16.15
CA GLU A 343 -23.95 19.92 17.01
C GLU A 343 -23.57 18.63 16.27
N LYS A 344 -24.48 18.16 15.41
CA LYS A 344 -24.26 16.95 14.61
C LYS A 344 -23.08 17.15 13.65
N ARG A 345 -23.04 18.28 12.93
CA ARG A 345 -21.93 18.59 12.03
C ARG A 345 -20.60 18.77 12.76
N LEU A 346 -20.59 19.35 13.96
CA LEU A 346 -19.36 19.47 14.76
C LEU A 346 -18.82 18.09 15.16
N ARG A 347 -19.68 17.20 15.68
CA ARG A 347 -19.28 15.83 16.04
C ARG A 347 -18.84 15.01 14.84
N ASP A 348 -19.52 15.14 13.70
CA ASP A 348 -19.15 14.46 12.47
C ASP A 348 -17.79 14.99 11.95
N ALA A 349 -17.52 16.29 12.07
CA ALA A 349 -16.24 16.89 11.71
C ALA A 349 -15.11 16.46 12.65
N GLU A 350 -15.33 16.45 13.96
CA GLU A 350 -14.38 15.94 14.97
C GLU A 350 -14.05 14.47 14.73
N ARG A 351 -15.08 13.63 14.50
CA ARG A 351 -14.91 12.22 14.17
C ARG A 351 -14.13 12.04 12.87
N ALA A 352 -14.47 12.77 11.82
CA ALA A 352 -13.76 12.71 10.55
C ALA A 352 -12.31 13.20 10.67
N ALA A 353 -12.03 14.17 11.56
CA ALA A 353 -10.67 14.63 11.84
C ALA A 353 -9.87 13.57 12.63
N ALA A 354 -10.47 12.93 13.64
CA ALA A 354 -9.86 11.84 14.38
C ALA A 354 -9.59 10.60 13.50
N GLU A 355 -10.54 10.23 12.64
CA GLU A 355 -10.39 9.16 11.65
C GLU A 355 -9.27 9.48 10.66
N ARG A 356 -9.20 10.72 10.14
CA ARG A 356 -8.10 11.18 9.27
C ARG A 356 -6.75 11.10 9.98
N ALA A 357 -6.62 11.64 11.19
CA ALA A 357 -5.38 11.59 11.95
C ALA A 357 -4.94 10.15 12.27
N THR A 358 -5.90 9.23 12.47
CA THR A 358 -5.60 7.80 12.69
C THR A 358 -5.14 7.13 11.39
N ALA A 359 -5.78 7.44 10.26
CA ALA A 359 -5.39 6.93 8.95
C ALA A 359 -4.02 7.45 8.49
N GLU A 360 -3.72 8.74 8.70
CA GLU A 360 -2.41 9.34 8.41
C GLU A 360 -1.29 8.68 9.22
N ARG A 361 -1.52 8.44 10.52
CA ARG A 361 -0.57 7.71 11.39
C ARG A 361 -0.35 6.28 10.91
N ALA A 362 -1.42 5.56 10.56
CA ALA A 362 -1.31 4.20 10.03
C ALA A 362 -0.53 4.16 8.71
N ALA A 363 -0.80 5.10 7.80
CA ALA A 363 -0.10 5.23 6.52
C ALA A 363 1.39 5.52 6.72
N TRP A 364 1.75 6.46 7.60
CA TRP A 364 3.15 6.76 7.92
C TRP A 364 3.89 5.56 8.51
N THR A 365 3.29 4.85 9.49
CA THR A 365 3.90 3.64 10.07
C THR A 365 4.08 2.54 9.03
N GLN A 366 3.12 2.34 8.13
CA GLN A 366 3.22 1.36 7.05
C GLN A 366 4.35 1.72 6.06
N GLU A 367 4.45 2.98 5.70
CA GLU A 367 5.48 3.49 4.80
C GLU A 367 6.88 3.44 5.41
N LEU A 368 7.00 3.70 6.72
CA LEU A 368 8.25 3.50 7.47
C LEU A 368 8.62 2.02 7.54
N THR A 369 7.66 1.13 7.82
CA THR A 369 7.89 -0.33 7.86
C THR A 369 8.38 -0.84 6.51
N ARG A 370 7.82 -0.34 5.40
CA ARG A 370 8.25 -0.67 4.04
C ARG A 370 9.69 -0.22 3.78
N ALA A 371 10.01 1.04 4.09
CA ALA A 371 11.37 1.56 3.89
C ALA A 371 12.42 0.84 4.74
N LEU A 372 12.10 0.56 6.02
CA LEU A 372 12.95 -0.27 6.87
C LEU A 372 13.04 -1.72 6.36
N GLY A 373 12.02 -2.23 5.68
CA GLY A 373 12.03 -3.53 5.02
C GLY A 373 12.94 -3.58 3.77
N GLU A 374 13.06 -2.47 3.06
CA GLU A 374 13.88 -2.31 1.85
C GLU A 374 15.36 -1.99 2.15
N ALA A 375 15.66 -1.47 3.34
CA ALA A 375 17.02 -1.18 3.78
C ALA A 375 17.88 -2.46 3.86
N VAL A 376 19.06 -2.42 3.22
CA VAL A 376 19.97 -3.56 3.11
C VAL A 376 21.13 -3.43 4.10
N SER A 377 21.76 -2.25 4.17
CA SER A 377 22.89 -1.95 5.05
C SER A 377 22.47 -1.17 6.31
N ALA A 378 23.32 -1.16 7.35
CA ALA A 378 23.03 -0.43 8.57
C ALA A 378 22.91 1.08 8.32
N MET A 379 23.69 1.61 7.36
CA MET A 379 23.61 3.01 6.93
C MET A 379 22.30 3.33 6.20
N ASP A 380 21.71 2.40 5.44
CA ASP A 380 20.38 2.59 4.86
C ASP A 380 19.33 2.74 5.95
N VAL A 381 19.42 1.94 7.02
CA VAL A 381 18.52 2.03 8.18
C VAL A 381 18.67 3.39 8.87
N VAL A 382 19.92 3.84 9.11
CA VAL A 382 20.22 5.17 9.68
C VAL A 382 19.62 6.28 8.82
N HIS A 383 19.75 6.17 7.50
CA HIS A 383 19.21 7.14 6.55
C HIS A 383 17.67 7.18 6.60
N VAL A 384 17.01 6.02 6.57
CA VAL A 384 15.54 5.92 6.69
C VAL A 384 15.03 6.55 7.98
N ILE A 385 15.70 6.31 9.12
CA ILE A 385 15.33 6.92 10.40
C ILE A 385 15.54 8.44 10.35
N THR A 386 16.66 8.89 9.81
CA THR A 386 16.99 10.32 9.69
C THR A 386 15.95 11.06 8.86
N GLU A 387 15.55 10.51 7.71
CA GLU A 387 14.61 11.17 6.79
C GLU A 387 13.14 11.06 7.24
N ARG A 388 12.76 9.96 7.89
CA ARG A 388 11.34 9.64 8.09
C ARG A 388 10.89 9.62 9.54
N VAL A 389 11.81 9.43 10.48
CA VAL A 389 11.51 9.42 11.92
C VAL A 389 11.83 10.76 12.56
N LEU A 390 12.95 11.42 12.23
CA LEU A 390 13.30 12.68 12.91
C LEU A 390 12.32 13.86 12.65
N PRO A 391 11.91 14.14 11.39
CA PRO A 391 11.12 15.35 11.11
C PRO A 391 9.74 15.40 11.82
N PRO A 392 8.95 14.31 11.90
CA PRO A 392 7.67 14.34 12.62
C PRO A 392 7.76 14.69 14.12
N PHE A 393 8.92 14.54 14.75
CA PHE A 393 9.14 14.89 16.15
C PHE A 393 9.95 16.17 16.33
N ASP A 394 10.32 16.89 15.26
CA ASP A 394 11.27 18.01 15.31
C ASP A 394 12.63 17.63 15.95
N ALA A 395 13.05 16.38 15.79
CA ALA A 395 14.34 15.90 16.27
C ALA A 395 15.48 16.34 15.33
N THR A 396 16.65 16.63 15.90
CA THR A 396 17.79 17.21 15.18
C THR A 396 18.99 16.30 15.09
N GLY A 397 19.05 15.23 15.90
CA GLY A 397 20.14 14.28 15.89
C GLY A 397 19.67 12.84 16.05
N LEU A 398 20.46 11.92 15.50
CA LEU A 398 20.30 10.47 15.62
C LEU A 398 21.68 9.88 15.91
N LEU A 399 21.74 8.96 16.85
CA LEU A 399 22.91 8.14 17.09
C LEU A 399 22.46 6.69 17.33
N ILE A 400 23.06 5.75 16.63
CA ILE A 400 22.84 4.32 16.84
C ILE A 400 24.15 3.72 17.36
N VAL A 401 24.08 3.13 18.55
CA VAL A 401 25.23 2.49 19.19
C VAL A 401 24.94 1.03 19.50
N THR A 402 25.95 0.19 19.36
CA THR A 402 25.93 -1.22 19.79
C THR A 402 26.98 -1.45 20.87
N LEU A 403 26.79 -2.51 21.65
CA LEU A 403 27.73 -2.93 22.68
C LEU A 403 28.41 -4.23 22.24
N GLU A 404 29.71 -4.17 22.00
CA GLU A 404 30.55 -5.34 21.68
C GLU A 404 31.80 -5.33 22.59
N ASP A 405 32.16 -6.47 23.20
CA ASP A 405 33.34 -6.61 24.07
C ASP A 405 33.52 -5.51 25.14
N ASP A 406 32.42 -5.11 25.77
CA ASP A 406 32.38 -4.03 26.79
C ASP A 406 32.85 -2.67 26.24
N ARG A 407 32.64 -2.42 24.94
CA ARG A 407 32.88 -1.16 24.23
C ARG A 407 31.68 -0.76 23.40
N LEU A 408 31.41 0.54 23.38
CA LEU A 408 30.35 1.11 22.53
C LEU A 408 30.90 1.37 21.14
N TYR A 409 30.21 0.87 20.12
CA TYR A 409 30.52 1.13 18.72
C TYR A 409 29.40 1.95 18.10
N VAL A 410 29.76 2.98 17.34
CA VAL A 410 28.79 3.80 16.62
C VAL A 410 28.50 3.11 15.29
N VAL A 411 27.27 2.63 15.11
CA VAL A 411 26.82 2.03 13.84
C VAL A 411 26.49 3.12 12.84
N GLY A 412 25.97 4.25 13.31
CA GLY A 412 25.75 5.43 12.47
C GLY A 412 25.21 6.61 13.25
N ALA A 413 25.38 7.79 12.68
CA ALA A 413 24.97 9.04 13.29
C ALA A 413 24.49 10.06 12.25
N ALA A 414 23.56 10.93 12.65
CA ALA A 414 23.15 12.10 11.91
C ALA A 414 22.96 13.28 12.86
N GLY A 415 23.31 14.50 12.43
CA GLY A 415 23.12 15.71 13.25
C GLY A 415 24.08 15.88 14.43
N HIS A 416 25.10 15.02 14.55
CA HIS A 416 26.15 15.11 15.57
C HIS A 416 27.52 15.42 14.93
N PRO A 417 28.39 16.24 15.55
CA PRO A 417 29.70 16.56 15.03
C PRO A 417 30.68 15.36 15.15
N PRO A 418 31.62 15.16 14.20
CA PRO A 418 32.54 14.02 14.19
C PRO A 418 33.34 13.83 15.48
N ALA A 419 33.75 14.94 16.12
CA ALA A 419 34.50 14.91 17.37
C ALA A 419 33.73 14.22 18.53
N VAL A 420 32.39 14.23 18.51
CA VAL A 420 31.56 13.51 19.49
C VAL A 420 31.57 12.01 19.19
N LEU A 421 31.56 11.62 17.90
CA LEU A 421 31.60 10.22 17.47
C LEU A 421 32.93 9.56 17.85
N ASP A 422 34.05 10.22 17.52
CA ASP A 422 35.39 9.74 17.89
C ASP A 422 35.54 9.58 19.41
N TRP A 423 34.93 10.48 20.17
CA TRP A 423 34.98 10.45 21.62
C TRP A 423 34.12 9.34 22.24
N ILE A 424 33.01 8.93 21.57
CA ILE A 424 32.21 7.75 21.95
C ILE A 424 33.04 6.46 21.79
N GLU A 425 33.68 6.26 20.64
CA GLU A 425 34.39 5.02 20.31
C GLU A 425 35.66 4.79 21.15
N GLN A 426 36.28 5.86 21.65
CA GLN A 426 37.52 5.79 22.43
C GLN A 426 37.32 5.41 23.91
N ARG A 427 36.09 5.36 24.42
CA ARG A 427 35.79 5.06 25.83
C ARG A 427 35.32 3.60 26.06
N PRO A 428 35.81 2.90 27.11
CA PRO A 428 35.26 1.61 27.53
C PRO A 428 33.83 1.75 28.10
N ALA A 429 32.96 0.78 27.85
CA ALA A 429 31.57 0.76 28.35
C ALA A 429 31.46 0.47 29.87
N GLY A 430 32.58 0.22 30.55
CA GLY A 430 32.62 -0.09 31.99
C GLY A 430 32.29 1.08 32.94
N GLU A 431 32.22 2.32 32.46
CA GLU A 431 31.65 3.44 33.22
C GLU A 431 30.12 3.45 33.02
N ARG A 432 29.34 3.36 34.11
CA ARG A 432 27.86 3.40 34.07
C ARG A 432 27.39 4.65 33.31
N SER A 433 26.69 4.44 32.20
CA SER A 433 26.00 5.44 31.38
C SER A 433 24.50 5.12 31.27
N VAL A 434 23.69 6.13 30.95
CA VAL A 434 22.26 5.96 30.62
C VAL A 434 22.09 5.05 29.42
N VAL A 435 23.00 5.11 28.44
CA VAL A 435 23.03 4.19 27.31
C VAL A 435 23.17 2.74 27.79
N THR A 436 24.16 2.46 28.65
CA THR A 436 24.34 1.10 29.20
C THR A 436 23.17 0.66 30.09
N ASP A 437 22.54 1.57 30.83
CA ASP A 437 21.38 1.26 31.68
C ASP A 437 20.15 0.90 30.83
N VAL A 438 19.88 1.63 29.75
CA VAL A 438 18.79 1.33 28.80
C VAL A 438 19.03 -0.01 28.11
N LEU A 439 20.27 -0.29 27.72
CA LEU A 439 20.67 -1.59 27.15
C LEU A 439 20.44 -2.75 28.13
N GLN A 440 20.82 -2.58 29.40
CA GLN A 440 20.68 -3.63 30.42
C GLN A 440 19.23 -3.85 30.86
N THR A 441 18.46 -2.78 31.01
CA THR A 441 17.07 -2.85 31.50
C THR A 441 16.07 -3.15 30.39
N GLY A 442 16.39 -2.81 29.13
CA GLY A 442 15.47 -2.87 28.02
C GLY A 442 14.32 -1.85 28.13
N VAL A 443 14.44 -0.83 28.99
CA VAL A 443 13.41 0.19 29.22
C VAL A 443 13.83 1.49 28.53
N PRO A 444 12.99 2.09 27.67
CA PRO A 444 13.30 3.38 27.06
C PRO A 444 13.44 4.50 28.09
N ALA A 445 14.41 5.40 27.88
CA ALA A 445 14.60 6.60 28.70
C ALA A 445 14.22 7.86 27.91
N PHE A 446 13.44 8.73 28.55
CA PHE A 446 12.99 10.01 27.98
C PHE A 446 13.51 11.14 28.86
N ILE A 447 14.40 11.98 28.32
CA ILE A 447 15.06 13.06 29.04
C ILE A 447 14.62 14.37 28.41
N GLU A 448 13.78 15.13 29.12
CA GLU A 448 13.09 16.31 28.58
C GLU A 448 13.95 17.58 28.58
N GLY A 449 15.08 17.56 29.30
CA GLY A 449 15.98 18.71 29.49
C GLY A 449 17.35 18.27 30.03
N ARG A 450 18.40 19.08 29.81
CA ARG A 450 19.77 18.83 30.31
C ARG A 450 19.82 18.64 31.81
N GLU A 451 19.02 19.40 32.56
CA GLU A 451 18.94 19.34 34.01
C GLU A 451 18.36 18.03 34.56
N GLN A 452 17.64 17.26 33.73
CA GLN A 452 17.09 15.96 34.09
C GLN A 452 18.06 14.81 33.78
N TRP A 453 19.23 15.11 33.21
CA TRP A 453 20.22 14.11 32.84
C TRP A 453 20.88 13.48 34.09
N PRO A 454 20.87 12.14 34.24
CA PRO A 454 21.42 11.49 35.42
C PRO A 454 22.95 11.31 35.28
N GLY A 455 23.72 12.35 35.60
CA GLY A 455 25.18 12.28 35.75
C GLY A 455 25.99 12.76 34.54
N ALA A 456 27.29 12.45 34.52
CA ALA A 456 28.17 12.77 33.40
C ALA A 456 28.17 11.59 32.42
N ASP A 457 27.53 11.77 31.27
CA ASP A 457 27.37 10.73 30.26
C ASP A 457 27.84 11.20 28.88
N ILE A 458 28.07 10.25 28.00
CA ILE A 458 28.69 10.41 26.70
C ILE A 458 27.88 11.35 25.78
N LEU A 459 26.56 11.29 25.88
CA LEU A 459 25.67 12.14 25.10
C LEU A 459 25.67 13.62 25.54
N MET A 460 26.25 13.94 26.71
CA MET A 460 26.43 15.33 27.17
C MET A 460 27.60 16.05 26.51
N ALA A 461 28.46 15.34 25.77
CA ALA A 461 29.59 15.93 25.07
C ALA A 461 29.16 16.85 23.91
N ASP A 462 27.93 16.71 23.41
CA ASP A 462 27.38 17.58 22.37
C ASP A 462 26.72 18.83 22.99
N PRO A 463 27.31 20.04 22.86
CA PRO A 463 26.73 21.26 23.42
C PRO A 463 25.45 21.73 22.70
N GLY A 464 25.11 21.16 21.54
CA GLY A 464 23.95 21.56 20.74
C GLY A 464 22.61 20.92 21.15
N MET A 465 22.63 19.83 21.92
CA MET A 465 21.41 19.03 22.22
C MET A 465 20.88 19.30 23.63
N ASN A 466 19.56 19.38 23.82
CA ASN A 466 18.92 19.72 25.09
C ASN A 466 17.94 18.67 25.63
N ALA A 467 17.44 17.77 24.79
CA ALA A 467 16.59 16.64 25.19
C ALA A 467 16.95 15.39 24.38
N TRP A 468 16.63 14.21 24.92
CA TRP A 468 17.00 12.93 24.31
C TRP A 468 15.95 11.85 24.57
N VAL A 469 15.83 10.94 23.61
CA VAL A 469 15.11 9.68 23.76
C VAL A 469 16.08 8.55 23.48
N LEU A 470 16.25 7.66 24.45
CA LEU A 470 17.08 6.46 24.32
C LEU A 470 16.15 5.26 24.19
N LEU A 471 16.18 4.64 23.02
CA LEU A 471 15.35 3.51 22.65
C LEU A 471 16.20 2.23 22.63
N PRO A 472 15.84 1.21 23.42
CA PRO A 472 16.52 -0.07 23.39
C PRO A 472 16.20 -0.80 22.08
N LEU A 473 17.24 -1.23 21.38
CA LEU A 473 17.18 -2.06 20.19
C LEU A 473 17.52 -3.49 20.57
N VAL A 474 16.50 -4.20 21.06
CA VAL A 474 16.67 -5.57 21.57
C VAL A 474 16.07 -6.54 20.57
N VAL A 475 16.91 -7.42 20.04
CA VAL A 475 16.50 -8.59 19.26
C VAL A 475 16.98 -9.84 19.99
N PRO A 476 16.11 -10.84 20.23
CA PRO A 476 16.52 -12.06 20.93
C PRO A 476 17.73 -12.73 20.25
N GLY A 477 18.79 -12.98 21.01
CA GLY A 477 19.99 -13.67 20.53
C GLY A 477 21.04 -12.82 19.82
N GLN A 478 20.89 -11.49 19.78
CA GLN A 478 21.89 -10.55 19.27
C GLN A 478 22.37 -9.58 20.35
N PRO A 479 23.60 -9.02 20.25
CA PRO A 479 24.04 -7.96 21.14
C PRO A 479 23.07 -6.78 21.07
N GLY A 480 22.69 -6.24 22.24
CA GLY A 480 21.74 -5.15 22.34
C GLY A 480 22.31 -3.85 21.78
N GLY A 481 21.48 -3.10 21.05
CA GLY A 481 21.80 -1.76 20.57
C GLY A 481 20.93 -0.69 21.22
N CYS A 482 21.31 0.57 21.09
CA CYS A 482 20.52 1.72 21.54
C CYS A 482 20.41 2.74 20.41
N CYS A 483 19.18 3.15 20.11
CA CYS A 483 18.89 4.27 19.23
C CYS A 483 18.65 5.50 20.09
N VAL A 484 19.46 6.52 19.91
CA VAL A 484 19.38 7.79 20.61
C VAL A 484 18.88 8.84 19.63
N ILE A 485 17.74 9.43 19.94
CA ILE A 485 17.17 10.55 19.20
C ILE A 485 17.41 11.81 20.04
N SER A 486 18.03 12.81 19.44
CA SER A 486 18.47 14.04 20.10
C SER A 486 17.71 15.27 19.58
N PHE A 487 17.40 16.20 20.47
CA PHE A 487 16.63 17.41 20.17
C PHE A 487 17.43 18.66 20.56
N GLY A 488 17.47 19.66 19.68
CA GLY A 488 18.19 20.92 19.92
C GLY A 488 17.58 21.81 21.01
N LEU A 489 16.32 21.60 21.36
CA LEU A 489 15.59 22.34 22.40
C LEU A 489 15.03 21.37 23.45
N PRO A 490 14.73 21.84 24.68
CA PRO A 490 13.99 21.04 25.66
C PRO A 490 12.63 20.59 25.07
N HIS A 491 12.28 19.31 25.23
CA HIS A 491 11.09 18.71 24.62
C HIS A 491 10.29 17.93 25.67
N ARG A 492 8.99 18.21 25.77
CA ARG A 492 8.08 17.47 26.66
C ARG A 492 7.38 16.37 25.91
N PHE A 493 7.70 15.12 26.22
CA PHE A 493 7.14 13.95 25.53
C PHE A 493 5.74 13.62 26.06
N THR A 494 4.75 13.75 25.18
CA THR A 494 3.38 13.30 25.43
C THR A 494 3.31 11.77 25.59
N GLY A 495 2.24 11.27 26.22
CA GLY A 495 2.03 9.82 26.36
C GLY A 495 1.98 9.10 25.01
N GLU A 496 1.38 9.73 24.00
CA GLU A 496 1.31 9.19 22.64
C GLU A 496 2.69 9.10 21.97
N GLU A 497 3.52 10.15 22.07
CA GLU A 497 4.90 10.13 21.53
C GLU A 497 5.74 9.03 22.18
N ARG A 498 5.64 8.88 23.51
CA ARG A 498 6.37 7.83 24.25
C ARG A 498 5.98 6.44 23.76
N THR A 499 4.68 6.17 23.60
CA THR A 499 4.20 4.90 23.06
C THR A 499 4.65 4.67 21.63
N LEU A 500 4.59 5.69 20.77
CA LEU A 500 4.97 5.59 19.37
C LEU A 500 6.47 5.31 19.20
N LEU A 501 7.34 6.11 19.83
CA LEU A 501 8.79 5.93 19.77
C LEU A 501 9.23 4.58 20.33
N THR A 502 8.58 4.11 21.40
CA THR A 502 8.81 2.77 21.95
C THR A 502 8.40 1.67 20.96
N ALA A 503 7.27 1.82 20.26
CA ALA A 503 6.85 0.86 19.24
C ALA A 503 7.82 0.84 18.04
N LEU A 504 8.33 2.01 17.65
CA LEU A 504 9.33 2.13 16.58
C LEU A 504 10.66 1.47 16.94
N SER A 505 11.04 1.43 18.21
CA SER A 505 12.30 0.79 18.62
C SER A 505 12.36 -0.68 18.19
N GLY A 506 11.24 -1.41 18.26
CA GLY A 506 11.18 -2.80 17.80
C GLY A 506 11.36 -2.94 16.28
N LEU A 507 10.76 -2.05 15.48
CA LEU A 507 10.92 -2.03 14.03
C LEU A 507 12.35 -1.68 13.62
N ILE A 508 12.93 -0.67 14.26
CA ILE A 508 14.32 -0.25 14.05
C ILE A 508 15.27 -1.38 14.45
N ALA A 509 15.05 -2.01 15.60
CA ALA A 509 15.88 -3.11 16.09
C ALA A 509 15.91 -4.27 15.09
N GLN A 510 14.76 -4.70 14.57
CA GLN A 510 14.67 -5.80 13.62
C GLN A 510 15.32 -5.46 12.27
N ALA A 511 15.16 -4.23 11.79
CA ALA A 511 15.77 -3.78 10.53
C ALA A 511 17.29 -3.68 10.68
N LEU A 512 17.77 -3.07 11.76
CA LEU A 512 19.19 -2.94 12.05
C LEU A 512 19.85 -4.31 12.27
N ALA A 513 19.22 -5.21 13.02
CA ALA A 513 19.66 -6.59 13.22
C ALA A 513 19.92 -7.35 11.91
N ARG A 514 19.00 -7.20 10.95
CA ARG A 514 19.12 -7.79 9.61
C ARG A 514 20.26 -7.13 8.83
N ALA A 515 20.33 -5.81 8.89
CA ALA A 515 21.30 -5.02 8.16
C ALA A 515 22.73 -5.24 8.65
N CYS A 516 22.97 -5.25 9.95
CA CYS A 516 24.27 -5.57 10.54
C CYS A 516 24.71 -7.00 10.21
N LEU A 517 23.78 -7.97 10.15
CA LEU A 517 24.11 -9.32 9.70
C LEU A 517 24.55 -9.32 8.23
N TYR A 518 23.86 -8.56 7.38
CA TYR A 518 24.25 -8.41 5.99
C TYR A 518 25.64 -7.76 5.86
N ASP A 519 25.90 -6.66 6.57
CA ASP A 519 27.18 -5.97 6.56
C ASP A 519 28.32 -6.86 7.08
N ALA A 520 28.08 -7.64 8.14
CA ALA A 520 29.07 -8.58 8.69
C ALA A 520 29.38 -9.73 7.73
N GLU A 521 28.36 -10.30 7.07
CA GLU A 521 28.58 -11.33 6.04
C GLU A 521 29.31 -10.75 4.82
N HIS A 522 28.98 -9.52 4.41
CA HIS A 522 29.66 -8.83 3.32
C HIS A 522 31.13 -8.57 3.64
N ALA A 523 31.44 -8.02 4.81
CA ALA A 523 32.79 -7.75 5.26
C ALA A 523 33.65 -9.03 5.35
N ARG A 524 33.07 -10.13 5.87
CA ARG A 524 33.74 -11.44 5.90
C ARG A 524 34.02 -11.98 4.49
N ALA A 525 33.10 -11.79 3.56
CA ALA A 525 33.28 -12.20 2.18
C ALA A 525 34.43 -11.40 1.51
N GLU A 526 34.46 -10.09 1.70
CA GLU A 526 35.55 -9.24 1.21
C GLU A 526 36.91 -9.61 1.83
N GLU A 527 36.97 -9.84 3.14
CA GLU A 527 38.20 -10.23 3.83
C GLU A 527 38.73 -11.58 3.34
N LEU A 528 37.86 -12.60 3.24
CA LEU A 528 38.26 -13.91 2.71
C LEU A 528 38.70 -13.81 1.25
N GLN A 529 38.07 -12.95 0.45
CA GLN A 529 38.46 -12.73 -0.94
C GLN A 529 39.84 -12.07 -1.03
N HIS A 530 40.13 -11.11 -0.15
CA HIS A 530 41.45 -10.49 -0.06
C HIS A 530 42.53 -11.52 0.33
N LEU A 531 42.22 -12.43 1.25
CA LEU A 531 43.11 -13.54 1.63
C LEU A 531 43.34 -14.56 0.50
N LEU A 532 42.37 -14.73 -0.40
CA LEU A 532 42.46 -15.66 -1.52
C LEU A 532 43.23 -15.12 -2.74
N LEU A 533 43.43 -13.80 -2.85
CA LEU A 533 44.16 -13.17 -3.95
C LEU A 533 45.62 -12.86 -3.54
N PRO A 534 46.61 -13.00 -4.43
CA PRO A 534 48.01 -12.70 -4.12
C PRO A 534 48.27 -11.20 -4.00
N GLU A 535 49.19 -10.83 -3.12
CA GLU A 535 50.02 -9.64 -3.34
C GLU A 535 51.01 -9.91 -4.48
N LEU A 536 51.16 -8.95 -5.40
CA LEU A 536 52.12 -9.05 -6.50
C LEU A 536 53.55 -8.88 -5.97
N PRO A 537 54.46 -9.85 -6.18
CA PRO A 537 55.85 -9.72 -5.78
C PRO A 537 56.55 -8.63 -6.60
N SER A 538 57.52 -7.96 -5.97
CA SER A 538 58.42 -7.05 -6.68
C SER A 538 59.54 -7.87 -7.33
N LEU A 539 59.54 -7.96 -8.66
CA LEU A 539 60.51 -8.75 -9.43
C LEU A 539 61.30 -7.84 -10.39
N PRO A 540 62.60 -8.12 -10.63
CA PRO A 540 63.39 -7.35 -11.60
C PRO A 540 62.94 -7.59 -13.06
N CYS A 541 62.50 -8.81 -13.36
CA CYS A 541 62.17 -9.27 -14.72
C CYS A 541 60.82 -8.74 -15.23
N ILE A 542 59.94 -8.27 -14.35
CA ILE A 542 58.64 -7.71 -14.72
C ILE A 542 58.20 -6.60 -13.77
N THR A 543 57.53 -5.57 -14.29
CA THR A 543 56.69 -4.69 -13.49
C THR A 543 55.23 -5.05 -13.72
N ALA A 544 54.54 -5.52 -12.69
CA ALA A 544 53.15 -5.97 -12.79
C ALA A 544 52.17 -5.02 -12.07
N ALA A 545 50.97 -4.88 -12.63
CA ALA A 545 49.82 -4.25 -12.00
C ALA A 545 48.58 -5.08 -12.26
N VAL A 546 47.68 -5.13 -11.28
CA VAL A 546 46.44 -5.92 -11.36
C VAL A 546 45.25 -5.07 -10.95
N ARG A 547 44.11 -5.29 -11.59
CA ARG A 547 42.81 -4.83 -11.11
C ARG A 547 41.84 -5.99 -11.09
N TYR A 548 41.20 -6.15 -9.95
CA TYR A 548 40.14 -7.10 -9.73
C TYR A 548 38.83 -6.32 -9.53
N LEU A 549 37.79 -6.70 -10.26
CA LEU A 549 36.48 -6.09 -10.21
C LEU A 549 35.46 -7.12 -9.70
N PRO A 550 34.96 -7.01 -8.46
CA PRO A 550 34.05 -8.00 -7.89
C PRO A 550 32.71 -8.08 -8.63
N ALA A 551 31.98 -9.16 -8.38
CA ALA A 551 30.63 -9.40 -8.90
C ALA A 551 29.57 -8.50 -8.23
N VAL A 552 28.35 -8.44 -8.80
CA VAL A 552 27.21 -7.60 -8.32
C VAL A 552 26.77 -7.93 -6.88
N ARG A 553 26.98 -9.18 -6.43
CA ARG A 553 26.55 -9.67 -5.12
C ARG A 553 27.74 -9.82 -4.16
N PRO A 554 27.51 -9.88 -2.83
CA PRO A 554 28.51 -10.20 -1.79
C PRO A 554 29.26 -11.54 -1.95
N GLU A 555 29.21 -12.14 -3.13
CA GLU A 555 29.63 -13.50 -3.38
C GLU A 555 30.97 -13.46 -4.12
N PHE A 556 31.90 -14.31 -3.70
CA PHE A 556 33.24 -14.44 -4.27
C PHE A 556 33.18 -14.58 -5.80
N GLY A 557 33.88 -13.72 -6.52
CA GLY A 557 34.00 -13.88 -7.97
C GLY A 557 34.85 -15.10 -8.33
N GLY A 558 34.58 -15.69 -9.49
CA GLY A 558 35.25 -16.86 -10.02
C GLY A 558 36.70 -16.62 -10.47
N CYS A 559 37.06 -15.35 -10.68
CA CYS A 559 38.36 -14.98 -11.24
C CYS A 559 39.49 -15.02 -10.21
N TRP A 560 40.67 -15.40 -10.68
CA TRP A 560 41.90 -15.43 -9.89
C TRP A 560 43.12 -15.08 -10.73
N TYR A 561 44.22 -14.77 -10.08
CA TYR A 561 45.50 -14.51 -10.74
C TYR A 561 46.65 -14.90 -9.81
N ASP A 562 47.82 -15.09 -10.38
CA ASP A 562 49.05 -15.25 -9.61
C ASP A 562 50.28 -14.78 -10.38
N THR A 563 51.33 -14.45 -9.65
CA THR A 563 52.65 -14.13 -10.17
C THR A 563 53.67 -14.86 -9.32
N ILE A 564 54.25 -15.91 -9.89
CA ILE A 564 55.06 -16.90 -9.16
C ILE A 564 56.52 -16.74 -9.60
N PRO A 565 57.44 -16.33 -8.71
CA PRO A 565 58.86 -16.30 -9.02
C PRO A 565 59.40 -17.74 -9.16
N LEU A 566 60.13 -17.98 -10.25
CA LEU A 566 60.79 -19.25 -10.56
C LEU A 566 62.31 -19.07 -10.47
N SER A 567 63.10 -20.14 -10.67
CA SER A 567 64.55 -19.99 -10.79
C SER A 567 64.96 -19.12 -11.97
N ALA A 568 66.18 -18.58 -11.90
CA ALA A 568 66.81 -17.81 -12.97
C ALA A 568 66.12 -16.49 -13.28
N GLU A 569 65.60 -15.85 -12.24
CA GLU A 569 64.83 -14.60 -12.35
C GLU A 569 63.59 -14.75 -13.27
N ARG A 570 63.22 -15.98 -13.62
CA ARG A 570 62.04 -16.26 -14.44
C ARG A 570 60.78 -16.04 -13.61
N VAL A 571 59.68 -15.78 -14.29
CA VAL A 571 58.40 -15.57 -13.64
C VAL A 571 57.30 -16.32 -14.37
N ALA A 572 56.42 -16.97 -13.61
CA ALA A 572 55.16 -17.48 -14.11
C ALA A 572 54.04 -16.48 -13.80
N LEU A 573 53.26 -16.15 -14.82
CA LEU A 573 52.08 -15.32 -14.78
C LEU A 573 50.86 -16.19 -15.01
N VAL A 574 49.85 -16.02 -14.16
CA VAL A 574 48.67 -16.85 -14.18
C VAL A 574 47.44 -15.97 -14.12
N ILE A 575 46.47 -16.30 -14.96
CA ILE A 575 45.10 -15.84 -14.81
C ILE A 575 44.15 -17.01 -15.06
N GLY A 576 42.97 -16.96 -14.48
CA GLY A 576 41.92 -17.91 -14.82
C GLY A 576 40.59 -17.52 -14.22
N ASP A 577 39.63 -18.39 -14.43
CA ASP A 577 38.27 -18.15 -13.98
C ASP A 577 37.54 -19.47 -13.72
N VAL A 578 36.76 -19.49 -12.64
CA VAL A 578 35.89 -20.60 -12.25
C VAL A 578 34.45 -20.12 -12.40
N LYS A 579 33.71 -20.68 -13.36
CA LYS A 579 32.35 -20.23 -13.67
C LYS A 579 31.44 -20.24 -12.43
N GLY A 580 30.68 -19.16 -12.25
CA GLY A 580 29.81 -18.91 -11.10
C GLY A 580 30.48 -18.09 -9.99
N HIS A 581 29.75 -17.88 -8.90
CA HIS A 581 30.21 -17.07 -7.77
C HIS A 581 29.85 -17.75 -6.43
N GLY A 582 30.60 -17.42 -5.38
CA GLY A 582 30.34 -17.89 -4.00
C GLY A 582 31.42 -18.78 -3.39
N VAL A 583 31.14 -19.28 -2.18
CA VAL A 583 32.09 -20.02 -1.34
C VAL A 583 32.65 -21.30 -2.02
N PRO A 584 31.87 -22.11 -2.76
CA PRO A 584 32.41 -23.28 -3.46
C PRO A 584 33.49 -22.93 -4.51
N GLN A 585 33.29 -21.84 -5.25
CA GLN A 585 34.23 -21.32 -6.25
C GLN A 585 35.49 -20.81 -5.56
N ALA A 586 35.33 -20.03 -4.48
CA ALA A 586 36.44 -19.58 -3.64
C ALA A 586 37.31 -20.73 -3.11
N ALA A 587 36.69 -21.82 -2.65
CA ALA A 587 37.41 -23.03 -2.22
C ALA A 587 38.15 -23.72 -3.37
N THR A 588 37.56 -23.73 -4.57
CA THR A 588 38.15 -24.30 -5.79
C THR A 588 39.38 -23.51 -6.23
N ILE A 589 39.27 -22.18 -6.25
CA ILE A 589 40.36 -21.22 -6.44
C ILE A 589 41.48 -21.48 -5.43
N GLY A 590 41.19 -21.57 -4.13
CA GLY A 590 42.22 -21.83 -3.12
C GLY A 590 43.00 -23.14 -3.36
N ARG A 591 42.30 -24.22 -3.73
CA ARG A 591 42.89 -25.54 -4.02
C ARG A 591 43.77 -25.52 -5.27
N LEU A 592 43.24 -25.01 -6.38
CA LEU A 592 44.00 -24.96 -7.63
C LEU A 592 45.25 -24.08 -7.50
N ARG A 593 45.22 -23.04 -6.65
CA ARG A 593 46.29 -22.03 -6.57
C ARG A 593 47.45 -22.60 -5.79
N THR A 594 47.09 -23.29 -4.71
CA THR A 594 48.03 -24.06 -3.89
C THR A 594 48.67 -25.19 -4.72
N ALA A 595 47.88 -25.94 -5.48
CA ALA A 595 48.39 -26.99 -6.36
C ALA A 595 49.34 -26.43 -7.43
N MET A 596 48.92 -25.35 -8.10
CA MET A 596 49.70 -24.67 -9.14
C MET A 596 51.03 -24.14 -8.60
N ARG A 597 51.03 -23.45 -7.45
CA ARG A 597 52.28 -22.99 -6.81
C ARG A 597 53.21 -24.15 -6.45
N THR A 598 52.64 -25.25 -5.98
CA THR A 598 53.40 -26.47 -5.67
C THR A 598 54.03 -27.05 -6.94
N LEU A 599 53.26 -27.21 -8.01
CA LEU A 599 53.75 -27.74 -9.30
C LEU A 599 54.76 -26.78 -9.96
N ALA A 600 54.52 -25.46 -9.90
CA ALA A 600 55.44 -24.45 -10.41
C ALA A 600 56.78 -24.47 -9.65
N SER A 601 56.77 -24.74 -8.34
CA SER A 601 57.99 -24.90 -7.54
C SER A 601 58.82 -26.13 -7.92
N LEU A 602 58.21 -27.12 -8.56
CA LEU A 602 58.89 -28.29 -9.14
C LEU A 602 59.46 -28.00 -10.54
N GLU A 603 59.22 -26.80 -11.09
CA GLU A 603 59.70 -26.34 -12.40
C GLU A 603 59.36 -27.29 -13.55
N LEU A 604 58.15 -27.87 -13.50
CA LEU A 604 57.59 -28.67 -14.57
C LEU A 604 57.40 -27.82 -15.84
N PRO A 605 57.53 -28.42 -17.04
CA PRO A 605 57.10 -27.78 -18.27
C PRO A 605 55.65 -27.28 -18.18
N PRO A 606 55.32 -26.12 -18.77
CA PRO A 606 53.98 -25.53 -18.68
C PRO A 606 52.84 -26.49 -19.06
N GLU A 607 53.01 -27.29 -20.10
CA GLU A 607 52.02 -28.27 -20.58
C GLU A 607 51.80 -29.43 -19.60
N GLU A 608 52.85 -29.88 -18.91
CA GLU A 608 52.78 -30.95 -17.91
C GLU A 608 52.14 -30.43 -16.61
N LEU A 609 52.46 -29.19 -16.23
CA LEU A 609 51.84 -28.52 -15.09
C LEU A 609 50.32 -28.40 -15.29
N LEU A 610 49.88 -27.93 -16.47
CA LEU A 610 48.44 -27.86 -16.77
C LEU A 610 47.80 -29.24 -16.88
N ALA A 611 48.51 -30.27 -17.35
CA ALA A 611 48.00 -31.64 -17.33
C ALA A 611 47.69 -32.13 -15.90
N HIS A 612 48.58 -31.87 -14.94
CA HIS A 612 48.33 -32.18 -13.53
C HIS A 612 47.20 -31.36 -12.92
N LEU A 613 47.09 -30.07 -13.25
CA LEU A 613 45.95 -29.25 -12.82
C LEU A 613 44.63 -29.71 -13.45
N ASN A 614 44.64 -30.19 -14.69
CA ASN A 614 43.47 -30.75 -15.37
C ASN A 614 42.96 -32.01 -14.67
N ASP A 615 43.85 -32.90 -14.24
CA ASP A 615 43.45 -34.09 -13.48
C ASP A 615 42.88 -33.73 -12.11
N LEU A 616 43.47 -32.74 -11.43
CA LEU A 616 42.94 -32.23 -10.16
C LEU A 616 41.57 -31.55 -10.35
N ALA A 617 41.35 -30.85 -11.47
CA ALA A 617 40.07 -30.26 -11.80
C ALA A 617 38.97 -31.32 -12.08
N LYS A 618 39.32 -32.48 -12.66
CA LYS A 618 38.38 -33.61 -12.84
C LYS A 618 37.82 -34.11 -11.50
N GLU A 619 38.60 -34.04 -10.43
CA GLU A 619 38.15 -34.48 -9.09
C GLU A 619 37.08 -33.55 -8.48
N PHE A 620 36.91 -32.33 -8.99
CA PHE A 620 35.93 -31.39 -8.47
C PHE A 620 34.50 -31.67 -8.98
N GLY A 621 34.36 -32.52 -10.00
CA GLY A 621 33.08 -32.95 -10.59
C GLY A 621 32.64 -32.14 -11.81
N ASP A 622 31.78 -32.74 -12.65
CA ASP A 622 31.40 -32.26 -13.99
C ASP A 622 30.69 -30.90 -14.04
N GLN A 623 30.32 -30.31 -12.90
CA GLN A 623 29.60 -29.04 -12.86
C GLN A 623 30.53 -27.82 -12.77
N ILE A 624 31.81 -28.01 -12.41
CA ILE A 624 32.76 -26.92 -12.21
C ILE A 624 33.54 -26.72 -13.51
N HIS A 625 33.39 -25.52 -14.10
CA HIS A 625 34.07 -25.16 -15.33
C HIS A 625 35.20 -24.19 -15.01
N VAL A 626 36.44 -24.61 -15.26
CA VAL A 626 37.63 -23.82 -14.94
C VAL A 626 38.40 -23.49 -16.22
N THR A 627 38.71 -22.22 -16.39
CA THR A 627 39.63 -21.73 -17.42
C THR A 627 40.93 -21.28 -16.77
N CYS A 628 42.06 -21.46 -17.45
CA CYS A 628 43.36 -21.06 -16.93
C CYS A 628 44.33 -20.76 -18.06
N LEU A 629 45.08 -19.67 -17.93
CA LEU A 629 46.22 -19.36 -18.75
C LEU A 629 47.46 -19.28 -17.86
N TYR A 630 48.49 -20.01 -18.26
CA TYR A 630 49.78 -20.06 -17.57
C TYR A 630 50.89 -19.66 -18.54
N ALA A 631 51.64 -18.60 -18.20
CA ALA A 631 52.71 -18.05 -19.02
C ALA A 631 54.01 -17.99 -18.23
N VAL A 632 55.10 -18.54 -18.76
CA VAL A 632 56.45 -18.46 -18.16
C VAL A 632 57.32 -17.54 -19.01
N TYR A 633 57.88 -16.51 -18.40
CA TYR A 633 58.81 -15.59 -19.04
C TYR A 633 60.24 -15.80 -18.52
N ASP A 634 61.19 -16.03 -19.43
CA ASP A 634 62.63 -16.04 -19.15
C ASP A 634 63.26 -14.70 -19.52
N PRO A 635 63.70 -13.86 -18.57
CA PRO A 635 64.28 -12.56 -18.85
C PRO A 635 65.69 -12.63 -19.48
N ALA A 636 66.40 -13.76 -19.37
CA ALA A 636 67.75 -13.89 -19.90
C ALA A 636 67.76 -14.17 -21.41
N SER A 637 66.83 -14.97 -21.92
CA SER A 637 66.63 -15.16 -23.37
C SER A 637 65.56 -14.25 -23.96
N GLY A 638 64.62 -13.83 -23.11
CA GLY A 638 63.37 -13.16 -23.45
C GLY A 638 62.31 -14.10 -24.04
N ASP A 639 62.46 -15.40 -23.87
CA ASP A 639 61.47 -16.37 -24.32
C ASP A 639 60.28 -16.41 -23.36
N CYS A 640 59.09 -16.55 -23.92
CA CYS A 640 57.84 -16.70 -23.20
C CYS A 640 57.10 -17.93 -23.71
N ALA A 641 56.85 -18.88 -22.81
CA ALA A 641 56.07 -20.08 -23.07
C ALA A 641 54.68 -19.90 -22.46
N ILE A 642 53.62 -20.01 -23.27
CA ILE A 642 52.23 -19.78 -22.87
C ILE A 642 51.41 -21.04 -23.15
N VAL A 643 50.65 -21.48 -22.15
CA VAL A 643 49.65 -22.55 -22.28
C VAL A 643 48.29 -22.00 -21.88
N ASN A 644 47.27 -22.30 -22.69
CA ASN A 644 45.93 -21.76 -22.52
C ASN A 644 44.88 -22.88 -22.50
N ALA A 645 44.30 -23.14 -21.33
CA ALA A 645 43.20 -24.07 -21.11
C ALA A 645 41.85 -23.31 -21.09
N GLY A 646 41.28 -23.10 -22.28
CA GLY A 646 39.95 -22.53 -22.48
C GLY A 646 39.74 -21.09 -22.01
N HIS A 647 40.83 -20.34 -21.75
CA HIS A 647 40.81 -18.95 -21.32
C HIS A 647 40.91 -17.98 -22.52
N PRO A 648 40.49 -16.71 -22.41
CA PRO A 648 40.70 -15.72 -23.47
C PRO A 648 42.18 -15.60 -23.88
N PRO A 649 42.47 -15.37 -25.18
CA PRO A 649 43.84 -15.21 -25.65
C PRO A 649 44.47 -13.94 -25.08
N PRO A 650 45.74 -13.96 -24.68
CA PRO A 650 46.40 -12.79 -24.12
C PRO A 650 46.72 -11.77 -25.21
N ALA A 651 46.82 -10.49 -24.82
CA ALA A 651 47.26 -9.42 -25.71
C ALA A 651 48.70 -9.00 -25.39
N LEU A 652 49.47 -8.71 -26.43
CA LEU A 652 50.84 -8.20 -26.36
C LEU A 652 50.85 -6.76 -26.86
N VAL A 653 51.40 -5.83 -26.09
CA VAL A 653 51.74 -4.49 -26.59
C VAL A 653 53.25 -4.45 -26.80
N HIS A 654 53.65 -4.35 -28.07
CA HIS A 654 55.06 -4.26 -28.45
C HIS A 654 55.65 -2.90 -28.04
N PRO A 655 56.99 -2.76 -27.97
CA PRO A 655 57.63 -1.51 -27.57
C PRO A 655 57.32 -0.30 -28.49
N ASP A 656 56.91 -0.57 -29.73
CA ASP A 656 56.45 0.45 -30.67
C ASP A 656 55.00 0.93 -30.38
N GLY A 657 54.29 0.28 -29.47
CA GLY A 657 52.90 0.57 -29.09
C GLY A 657 51.87 -0.18 -29.94
N THR A 658 52.27 -1.10 -30.82
CA THR A 658 51.35 -1.95 -31.57
C THR A 658 50.81 -3.06 -30.67
N VAL A 659 49.53 -3.40 -30.84
CA VAL A 659 48.85 -4.43 -30.07
C VAL A 659 48.66 -5.68 -30.92
N GLN A 660 49.05 -6.84 -30.41
CA GLN A 660 48.87 -8.14 -31.02
C GLN A 660 48.13 -9.06 -30.06
N VAL A 661 46.93 -9.50 -30.41
CA VAL A 661 46.22 -10.57 -29.69
C VAL A 661 46.74 -11.92 -30.17
N LEU A 662 47.07 -12.82 -29.25
CA LEU A 662 47.55 -14.16 -29.60
C LEU A 662 46.38 -15.08 -29.97
N ASP A 663 45.84 -14.90 -31.17
CA ASP A 663 44.64 -15.57 -31.67
C ASP A 663 44.92 -17.03 -32.12
N LYS A 664 45.38 -17.86 -31.18
CA LYS A 664 45.41 -19.32 -31.33
C LYS A 664 44.25 -19.91 -30.56
N SER A 665 43.56 -20.88 -31.16
CA SER A 665 42.48 -21.60 -30.50
C SER A 665 42.97 -22.17 -29.16
N PRO A 666 42.33 -21.80 -28.04
CA PRO A 666 42.71 -22.35 -26.75
C PRO A 666 42.42 -23.86 -26.71
N ASP A 667 43.16 -24.59 -25.89
CA ASP A 667 42.83 -25.98 -25.60
C ASP A 667 41.50 -26.04 -24.83
N ALA A 668 40.99 -27.26 -24.65
CA ALA A 668 39.82 -27.48 -23.81
C ALA A 668 40.06 -27.00 -22.37
N ARG A 669 38.95 -26.69 -21.67
CA ARG A 669 38.95 -26.22 -20.28
C ARG A 669 39.52 -27.28 -19.34
N LEU A 670 40.08 -26.83 -18.22
CA LEU A 670 40.54 -27.73 -17.16
C LEU A 670 39.37 -28.59 -16.65
N GLY A 671 39.63 -29.88 -16.46
CA GLY A 671 38.63 -30.89 -16.12
C GLY A 671 38.06 -31.63 -17.34
N SER A 672 38.15 -31.06 -18.53
CA SER A 672 37.61 -31.64 -19.77
C SER A 672 38.65 -31.81 -20.89
N ALA A 673 39.87 -31.31 -20.70
CA ALA A 673 40.92 -31.46 -21.69
C ALA A 673 41.52 -32.88 -21.67
N ASP A 674 41.92 -33.33 -22.85
CA ASP A 674 42.73 -34.54 -23.05
C ASP A 674 44.17 -34.10 -23.37
N PRO A 675 45.11 -34.17 -22.41
CA PRO A 675 46.49 -33.76 -22.61
C PRO A 675 47.17 -34.55 -23.76
N PRO A 676 48.23 -34.01 -24.39
CA PRO A 676 49.00 -32.83 -23.97
C PRO A 676 48.34 -31.50 -24.34
N PHE A 677 48.57 -30.48 -23.50
CA PHE A 677 48.24 -29.10 -23.83
C PHE A 677 49.24 -28.53 -24.84
N THR A 678 48.79 -27.57 -25.65
CA THR A 678 49.59 -26.92 -26.68
C THR A 678 50.36 -25.74 -26.09
N THR A 679 51.70 -25.83 -26.10
CA THR A 679 52.58 -24.73 -25.66
C THR A 679 52.90 -23.79 -26.82
N ILE A 680 52.70 -22.49 -26.60
CA ILE A 680 53.05 -21.41 -27.53
C ILE A 680 54.33 -20.75 -27.05
N GLU A 681 55.41 -20.92 -27.80
CA GLU A 681 56.69 -20.28 -27.52
C GLU A 681 56.87 -19.02 -28.38
N LEU A 682 57.25 -17.91 -27.74
CA LEU A 682 57.45 -16.60 -28.36
C LEU A 682 58.71 -15.95 -27.79
N CYS A 683 59.49 -15.26 -28.62
CA CYS A 683 60.58 -14.41 -28.12
C CYS A 683 60.03 -12.97 -27.97
N LEU A 684 59.88 -12.50 -26.74
CA LEU A 684 59.36 -11.18 -26.45
C LEU A 684 60.49 -10.14 -26.53
N PRO A 685 60.32 -9.05 -27.30
CA PRO A 685 61.20 -7.89 -27.22
C PRO A 685 61.28 -7.35 -25.79
N ASP A 686 62.37 -6.66 -25.47
CA ASP A 686 62.46 -5.96 -24.20
C ASP A 686 61.38 -4.87 -24.09
N HIS A 687 60.86 -4.62 -22.90
CA HIS A 687 59.77 -3.67 -22.65
C HIS A 687 58.43 -4.00 -23.33
N THR A 688 58.13 -5.29 -23.54
CA THR A 688 56.82 -5.74 -24.03
C THR A 688 55.80 -5.76 -22.88
N LEU A 689 54.57 -5.32 -23.12
CA LEU A 689 53.48 -5.43 -22.15
C LEU A 689 52.64 -6.69 -22.45
N LEU A 690 52.71 -7.69 -21.59
CA LEU A 690 51.81 -8.83 -21.60
C LEU A 690 50.53 -8.49 -20.83
N VAL A 691 49.38 -8.66 -21.48
CA VAL A 691 48.07 -8.31 -20.94
C VAL A 691 47.20 -9.57 -20.86
N LEU A 692 46.89 -9.97 -19.63
CA LEU A 692 46.02 -11.10 -19.33
C LEU A 692 44.71 -10.59 -18.74
N TYR A 693 43.58 -11.11 -19.19
CA TYR A 693 42.26 -10.64 -18.79
C TYR A 693 41.23 -11.77 -18.81
N THR A 694 40.17 -11.63 -18.03
CA THR A 694 39.01 -12.54 -18.07
C THR A 694 37.95 -12.06 -19.06
N ASP A 695 37.11 -12.97 -19.53
CA ASP A 695 36.04 -12.73 -20.51
C ASP A 695 35.03 -11.70 -20.02
N ASP A 696 34.66 -11.72 -18.73
CA ASP A 696 33.78 -10.77 -18.06
C ASP A 696 34.25 -9.29 -18.11
N LEU A 697 35.52 -9.03 -18.47
CA LEU A 697 36.01 -7.66 -18.72
C LEU A 697 35.61 -7.15 -20.11
N ILE A 698 35.51 -8.05 -21.08
CA ILE A 698 35.32 -7.76 -22.49
C ILE A 698 33.85 -7.91 -22.87
N GLU A 699 33.22 -9.00 -22.43
CA GLU A 699 31.82 -9.32 -22.68
C GLU A 699 30.92 -8.72 -21.59
N SER A 700 29.77 -8.18 -21.99
CA SER A 700 28.76 -7.67 -21.05
C SER A 700 27.39 -7.84 -21.67
N GLY A 701 26.31 -7.87 -20.87
CA GLY A 701 24.95 -8.04 -21.41
C GLY A 701 24.54 -7.02 -22.49
N ALA A 702 25.24 -5.88 -22.58
CA ALA A 702 25.02 -4.83 -23.58
C ALA A 702 26.05 -4.81 -24.74
N ARG A 703 27.13 -5.60 -24.71
CA ARG A 703 28.19 -5.59 -25.74
C ARG A 703 28.63 -7.00 -26.13
N SER A 704 28.84 -7.19 -27.43
CA SER A 704 29.43 -8.41 -27.98
C SER A 704 30.91 -8.53 -27.63
N MET A 705 31.44 -9.76 -27.67
CA MET A 705 32.87 -10.04 -27.50
C MET A 705 33.74 -9.26 -28.51
N ASP A 706 33.32 -9.19 -29.77
CA ASP A 706 34.07 -8.51 -30.84
C ASP A 706 34.16 -6.99 -30.59
N ASP A 707 33.05 -6.35 -30.23
CA ASP A 707 33.01 -4.91 -29.92
C ASP A 707 33.84 -4.59 -28.67
N GLY A 708 33.75 -5.45 -27.65
CA GLY A 708 34.56 -5.37 -26.44
C GLY A 708 36.05 -5.44 -26.76
N MET A 709 36.44 -6.41 -27.59
CA MET A 709 37.83 -6.66 -27.97
C MET A 709 38.42 -5.51 -28.80
N ALA A 710 37.67 -4.98 -29.75
CA ALA A 710 38.08 -3.82 -30.56
C ALA A 710 38.32 -2.59 -29.68
N ARG A 711 37.48 -2.38 -28.67
CA ARG A 711 37.64 -1.28 -27.71
C ARG A 711 38.82 -1.49 -26.77
N PHE A 712 39.00 -2.72 -26.28
CA PHE A 712 40.11 -3.10 -25.42
C PHE A 712 41.46 -2.88 -26.11
N THR A 713 41.62 -3.41 -27.32
CA THR A 713 42.82 -3.23 -28.14
C THR A 713 43.06 -1.76 -28.49
N GLY A 714 41.99 -1.00 -28.77
CA GLY A 714 42.07 0.46 -28.98
C GLY A 714 42.61 1.23 -27.76
N LEU A 715 42.27 0.82 -26.53
CA LEU A 715 42.76 1.44 -25.30
C LEU A 715 44.23 1.11 -25.00
N LEU A 716 44.69 -0.07 -25.42
CA LEU A 716 46.08 -0.51 -25.26
C LEU A 716 47.01 0.06 -26.34
N THR A 717 46.45 0.48 -27.49
CA THR A 717 47.24 0.99 -28.61
C THR A 717 47.98 2.27 -28.23
N GLY A 718 49.29 2.27 -28.44
CA GLY A 718 50.17 3.39 -28.09
C GLY A 718 50.52 3.49 -26.60
N ALA A 719 50.05 2.58 -25.75
CA ALA A 719 50.45 2.53 -24.35
C ALA A 719 51.95 2.21 -24.25
N ARG A 720 52.68 3.04 -23.51
CA ARG A 720 54.12 2.88 -23.25
C ARG A 720 54.42 3.12 -21.77
N PRO A 721 53.96 2.22 -20.88
CA PRO A 721 54.22 2.36 -19.45
C PRO A 721 55.72 2.33 -19.17
N ARG A 722 56.18 3.16 -18.23
CA ARG A 722 57.59 3.19 -17.79
C ARG A 722 57.76 2.91 -16.30
N SER A 723 56.64 2.88 -15.57
CA SER A 723 56.61 2.71 -14.13
C SER A 723 55.37 1.93 -13.73
N ARG A 724 55.38 1.40 -12.50
CA ARG A 724 54.21 0.77 -11.89
C ARG A 724 53.01 1.72 -11.85
N THR A 725 53.22 3.00 -11.57
CA THR A 725 52.15 4.02 -11.55
C THR A 725 51.51 4.22 -12.91
N ASP A 726 52.27 4.12 -14.00
CA ASP A 726 51.72 4.19 -15.36
C ASP A 726 50.85 2.96 -15.67
N LEU A 727 51.28 1.77 -15.23
CA LEU A 727 50.51 0.54 -15.36
C LEU A 727 49.22 0.60 -14.53
N ASP A 728 49.28 1.10 -13.31
CA ASP A 728 48.10 1.30 -12.45
C ASP A 728 47.08 2.22 -13.13
N ARG A 729 47.53 3.36 -13.68
CA ARG A 729 46.65 4.28 -14.43
C ARG A 729 46.09 3.64 -15.69
N LEU A 730 46.88 2.82 -16.39
CA LEU A 730 46.43 2.09 -17.58
C LEU A 730 45.36 1.08 -17.19
N CYS A 731 45.57 0.30 -16.12
CA CYS A 731 44.55 -0.60 -15.58
C CYS A 731 43.26 0.15 -15.27
N ASP A 732 43.33 1.26 -14.53
CA ASP A 732 42.15 2.07 -14.15
C ASP A 732 41.42 2.64 -15.38
N THR A 733 42.17 3.06 -16.40
CA THR A 733 41.61 3.55 -17.66
C THR A 733 40.89 2.44 -18.42
N VAL A 734 41.51 1.26 -18.51
CA VAL A 734 40.95 0.09 -19.20
C VAL A 734 39.69 -0.40 -18.49
N THR A 735 39.75 -0.60 -17.17
CA THR A 735 38.61 -1.09 -16.38
C THR A 735 37.47 -0.08 -16.37
N SER A 736 37.73 1.21 -16.19
CA SER A 736 36.69 2.25 -16.18
C SER A 736 36.03 2.42 -17.55
N ALA A 737 36.81 2.33 -18.64
CA ALA A 737 36.27 2.43 -19.98
C ALA A 737 35.44 1.18 -20.33
N LEU A 738 35.95 -0.02 -20.04
CA LEU A 738 35.29 -1.26 -20.37
C LEU A 738 34.20 -1.66 -19.38
N ARG A 739 34.12 -1.09 -18.18
CA ARG A 739 33.05 -1.40 -17.23
C ARG A 739 32.60 -0.13 -16.50
N PRO A 740 31.63 0.62 -17.04
CA PRO A 740 31.07 1.76 -16.29
C PRO A 740 30.38 1.25 -15.03
N VAL A 741 30.52 1.98 -13.93
CA VAL A 741 30.09 1.64 -12.54
C VAL A 741 28.63 1.16 -12.43
N GLN A 742 27.78 1.44 -13.43
CA GLN A 742 26.35 1.14 -13.44
C GLN A 742 25.98 -0.28 -13.93
N GLN A 743 26.94 -1.09 -14.40
CA GLN A 743 26.70 -2.46 -14.89
C GLN A 743 27.78 -3.43 -14.37
N PRO A 744 27.62 -3.99 -13.15
CA PRO A 744 28.59 -4.96 -12.62
C PRO A 744 28.42 -6.35 -13.27
N ALA A 745 29.53 -7.09 -13.39
CA ALA A 745 29.56 -8.42 -14.02
C ALA A 745 28.96 -9.51 -13.10
N SER A 746 28.47 -10.60 -13.68
CA SER A 746 27.88 -11.72 -12.94
C SER A 746 28.90 -12.51 -12.12
N ASP A 747 30.08 -12.81 -12.68
CA ASP A 747 31.05 -13.73 -12.06
C ASP A 747 32.37 -13.03 -11.63
N GLY A 748 32.51 -11.73 -11.89
CA GLY A 748 33.67 -10.90 -11.53
C GLY A 748 34.70 -10.81 -12.66
N ALA A 749 35.58 -9.82 -12.65
CA ALA A 749 36.57 -9.64 -13.73
C ALA A 749 37.96 -9.34 -13.20
N ALA A 750 38.99 -9.84 -13.88
CA ALA A 750 40.39 -9.53 -13.55
C ALA A 750 41.17 -9.07 -14.78
N LEU A 751 42.09 -8.13 -14.55
CA LEU A 751 43.05 -7.61 -15.52
C LEU A 751 44.43 -7.61 -14.89
N LEU A 752 45.36 -8.38 -15.47
CA LEU A 752 46.76 -8.43 -15.09
C LEU A 752 47.64 -7.89 -16.23
N LEU A 753 48.34 -6.78 -15.95
CA LEU A 753 49.31 -6.17 -16.84
C LEU A 753 50.73 -6.51 -16.33
N ALA A 754 51.56 -7.09 -17.18
CA ALA A 754 52.95 -7.40 -16.86
C ALA A 754 53.89 -6.80 -17.92
N HIS A 755 54.63 -5.78 -17.53
CA HIS A 755 55.64 -5.14 -18.38
C HIS A 755 56.97 -5.86 -18.22
N THR A 756 57.48 -6.47 -19.28
CA THR A 756 58.69 -7.30 -19.25
C THR A 756 59.97 -6.48 -19.30
N HIS A 757 60.98 -6.93 -18.56
CA HIS A 757 62.33 -6.38 -18.54
C HIS A 757 63.33 -7.52 -18.72
N ARG A 758 64.14 -7.44 -19.77
CA ARG A 758 65.23 -8.40 -19.99
C ARG A 758 66.38 -8.14 -19.02
N LEU A 759 67.10 -9.20 -18.64
CA LEU A 759 68.39 -9.03 -17.99
C LEU A 759 69.36 -8.37 -18.96
N ALA A 760 70.10 -7.37 -18.47
CA ALA A 760 71.10 -6.69 -19.26
C ALA A 760 72.13 -7.71 -19.80
N PRO A 761 72.53 -7.67 -21.08
CA PRO A 761 73.41 -8.67 -21.67
C PRO A 761 74.74 -8.84 -20.91
N GLU A 762 75.25 -7.78 -20.29
CA GLU A 762 76.44 -7.82 -19.44
C GLU A 762 76.28 -8.68 -18.18
N ASN A 763 75.05 -9.00 -17.77
CA ASN A 763 74.73 -9.83 -16.61
C ASN A 763 74.48 -11.30 -16.97
N VAL A 764 74.62 -11.67 -18.24
CA VAL A 764 74.39 -13.02 -18.73
C VAL A 764 75.63 -13.50 -19.46
N ALA A 765 76.21 -14.62 -18.99
CA ALA A 765 77.35 -15.23 -19.65
C ALA A 765 77.02 -16.69 -19.97
N THR A 766 77.25 -17.12 -21.21
CA THR A 766 76.88 -18.45 -21.69
C THR A 766 78.00 -19.04 -22.53
N TRP A 767 78.39 -20.27 -22.23
CA TRP A 767 79.45 -21.01 -22.92
C TRP A 767 78.97 -22.40 -23.31
N ALA A 768 79.38 -22.85 -24.50
CA ALA A 768 79.25 -24.24 -24.91
C ALA A 768 80.49 -25.00 -24.44
N LEU A 769 80.30 -26.11 -23.74
CA LEU A 769 81.39 -26.92 -23.20
C LEU A 769 81.57 -28.20 -24.03
N PRO A 770 82.80 -28.75 -24.10
CA PRO A 770 83.07 -30.01 -24.76
C PRO A 770 82.47 -31.19 -23.97
N HIS A 771 82.42 -32.37 -24.60
CA HIS A 771 81.77 -33.56 -24.03
C HIS A 771 82.73 -34.44 -23.21
N ASP A 772 84.02 -34.08 -23.17
CA ASP A 772 85.07 -34.84 -22.49
C ASP A 772 85.36 -34.28 -21.08
N PRO A 773 86.07 -35.02 -20.22
CA PRO A 773 86.33 -34.60 -18.84
C PRO A 773 87.06 -33.26 -18.68
N ILE A 774 87.68 -32.71 -19.74
CA ILE A 774 88.35 -31.40 -19.70
C ILE A 774 87.33 -30.26 -19.50
N ALA A 775 86.05 -30.47 -19.85
CA ALA A 775 84.99 -29.47 -19.70
C ALA A 775 84.82 -28.96 -18.25
N ALA A 776 85.11 -29.75 -17.22
CA ALA A 776 85.08 -29.26 -15.84
C ALA A 776 86.25 -28.32 -15.49
N GLY A 777 87.38 -28.42 -16.20
CA GLY A 777 88.47 -27.44 -16.15
C GLY A 777 88.08 -26.14 -16.83
N GLU A 778 87.60 -26.22 -18.07
CA GLU A 778 87.15 -25.05 -18.84
C GLU A 778 86.00 -24.29 -18.15
N ALA A 779 85.06 -25.02 -17.55
CA ALA A 779 83.98 -24.41 -16.78
C ALA A 779 84.50 -23.57 -15.59
N ARG A 780 85.55 -24.02 -14.91
CA ARG A 780 86.16 -23.27 -13.80
C ARG A 780 86.87 -22.02 -14.31
N GLU A 781 87.63 -22.13 -15.39
CA GLU A 781 88.28 -20.97 -16.02
C GLU A 781 87.25 -19.90 -16.44
N HIS A 782 86.16 -20.32 -17.09
CA HIS A 782 85.07 -19.41 -17.47
C HIS A 782 84.38 -18.75 -16.27
N VAL A 783 84.11 -19.51 -15.21
CA VAL A 783 83.51 -18.97 -13.97
C VAL A 783 84.46 -17.95 -13.33
N GLN A 784 85.75 -18.29 -13.21
CA GLN A 784 86.76 -17.42 -12.62
C GLN A 784 86.88 -16.09 -13.37
N GLU A 785 87.03 -16.15 -14.69
CA GLU A 785 87.14 -14.96 -15.55
C GLU A 785 85.89 -14.09 -15.48
N GLN A 786 84.70 -14.69 -15.54
CA GLN A 786 83.45 -13.94 -15.54
C GLN A 786 83.17 -13.29 -14.19
N LEU A 787 83.39 -14.00 -13.08
CA LEU A 787 83.17 -13.44 -11.75
C LEU A 787 84.17 -12.33 -11.43
N ALA A 788 85.43 -12.45 -11.88
CA ALA A 788 86.37 -11.34 -11.80
C ALA A 788 85.90 -10.14 -12.64
N GLY A 789 85.35 -10.38 -13.84
CA GLY A 789 84.73 -9.35 -14.68
C GLY A 789 83.49 -8.69 -14.05
N TRP A 790 82.78 -9.39 -13.17
CA TRP A 790 81.63 -8.87 -12.42
C TRP A 790 81.97 -8.31 -11.04
N HIS A 791 83.25 -8.33 -10.64
CA HIS A 791 83.73 -7.94 -9.31
C HIS A 791 83.09 -8.76 -8.18
N LEU A 792 83.01 -10.08 -8.39
CA LEU A 792 82.46 -11.07 -7.45
C LEU A 792 83.51 -12.12 -7.07
N GLU A 793 84.75 -11.70 -6.85
CA GLU A 793 85.89 -12.58 -6.57
C GLU A 793 85.67 -13.47 -5.33
N ASP A 794 84.91 -12.98 -4.34
CA ASP A 794 84.59 -13.71 -3.11
C ASP A 794 83.75 -14.97 -3.37
N LEU A 795 82.95 -15.01 -4.44
CA LEU A 795 82.10 -16.16 -4.78
C LEU A 795 82.84 -17.23 -5.58
N VAL A 796 83.98 -16.89 -6.21
CA VAL A 796 84.73 -17.78 -7.11
C VAL A 796 84.93 -19.20 -6.56
N PRO A 797 85.44 -19.43 -5.34
CA PRO A 797 85.70 -20.79 -4.85
C PRO A 797 84.43 -21.64 -4.77
N THR A 798 83.30 -21.02 -4.42
CA THR A 798 82.02 -21.71 -4.26
C THR A 798 81.33 -21.95 -5.59
N THR A 799 81.34 -20.97 -6.51
CA THR A 799 80.75 -21.10 -7.84
C THR A 799 81.55 -22.06 -8.72
N GLU A 800 82.88 -22.08 -8.62
CA GLU A 800 83.73 -23.05 -9.31
C GLU A 800 83.41 -24.48 -8.86
N LEU A 801 83.23 -24.69 -7.54
CA LEU A 801 82.83 -25.99 -6.99
C LEU A 801 81.48 -26.42 -7.58
N VAL A 802 80.50 -25.51 -7.56
CA VAL A 802 79.17 -25.76 -8.13
C VAL A 802 79.26 -26.12 -9.62
N ALA A 803 79.90 -25.28 -10.43
CA ALA A 803 80.03 -25.50 -11.86
C ALA A 803 80.77 -26.82 -12.17
N SER A 804 81.86 -27.10 -11.45
CA SER A 804 82.63 -28.35 -11.61
C SER A 804 81.80 -29.58 -11.28
N GLU A 805 81.07 -29.59 -10.17
CA GLU A 805 80.22 -30.73 -9.78
C GLU A 805 79.03 -30.92 -10.72
N LEU A 806 78.39 -29.82 -11.16
CA LEU A 806 77.29 -29.88 -12.12
C LEU A 806 77.77 -30.39 -13.49
N VAL A 807 78.87 -29.86 -14.03
CA VAL A 807 79.45 -30.30 -15.30
C VAL A 807 79.95 -31.75 -15.21
N ALA A 808 80.61 -32.14 -14.12
CA ALA A 808 81.04 -33.53 -13.91
C ALA A 808 79.84 -34.50 -13.86
N ASN A 809 78.74 -34.10 -13.23
CA ASN A 809 77.50 -34.87 -13.19
C ASN A 809 76.92 -35.05 -14.60
N VAL A 810 76.90 -33.98 -15.41
CA VAL A 810 76.44 -34.02 -16.81
C VAL A 810 77.33 -34.94 -17.66
N ILE A 811 78.65 -34.79 -17.62
CA ILE A 811 79.58 -35.62 -18.41
C ILE A 811 79.44 -37.11 -18.10
N ARG A 812 79.20 -37.46 -16.83
CA ARG A 812 79.08 -38.87 -16.39
C ARG A 812 77.74 -39.50 -16.75
N HIS A 813 76.66 -38.73 -16.80
CA HIS A 813 75.30 -39.27 -16.79
C HIS A 813 74.43 -38.81 -17.97
N ALA A 814 74.89 -37.87 -18.79
CA ALA A 814 74.14 -37.32 -19.92
C ALA A 814 74.95 -37.35 -21.23
N LYS A 815 74.23 -37.11 -22.33
CA LYS A 815 74.78 -36.95 -23.69
C LYS A 815 74.05 -35.77 -24.34
N GLY A 816 74.72 -35.08 -25.26
CA GLY A 816 74.18 -33.90 -25.94
C GLY A 816 74.94 -32.62 -25.56
N PRO A 817 74.64 -31.49 -26.22
CA PRO A 817 75.38 -30.26 -26.05
C PRO A 817 75.33 -29.79 -24.60
N ILE A 818 76.52 -29.63 -23.99
CA ILE A 818 76.66 -29.12 -22.64
C ILE A 818 76.78 -27.61 -22.71
N ARG A 819 75.96 -26.90 -21.94
CA ARG A 819 76.00 -25.44 -21.88
C ARG A 819 76.10 -24.98 -20.44
N LEU A 820 77.10 -24.16 -20.13
CA LEU A 820 77.21 -23.45 -18.86
C LEU A 820 76.66 -22.05 -19.04
N ARG A 821 75.77 -21.60 -18.15
CA ARG A 821 75.25 -20.23 -18.10
C ARG A 821 75.40 -19.67 -16.68
N LEU A 822 75.95 -18.47 -16.58
CA LEU A 822 75.94 -17.66 -15.35
C LEU A 822 74.99 -16.47 -15.54
N LEU A 823 74.20 -16.18 -14.51
CA LEU A 823 73.28 -15.04 -14.48
C LEU A 823 73.52 -14.21 -13.22
N ARG A 824 73.68 -12.89 -13.40
CA ARG A 824 73.79 -11.91 -12.31
C ARG A 824 72.51 -11.10 -12.18
N GLY A 825 71.60 -11.55 -11.31
CA GLY A 825 70.36 -10.86 -10.97
C GLY A 825 70.41 -10.27 -9.57
N THR A 826 69.35 -10.51 -8.79
CA THR A 826 69.35 -10.31 -7.33
C THR A 826 70.22 -11.34 -6.61
N THR A 827 70.41 -12.49 -7.26
CA THR A 827 71.32 -13.57 -6.87
C THR A 827 72.23 -13.95 -8.04
N LEU A 828 73.31 -14.67 -7.74
CA LEU A 828 74.16 -15.30 -8.76
C LEU A 828 73.62 -16.71 -9.04
N LEU A 829 73.23 -16.97 -10.28
CA LEU A 829 72.79 -18.30 -10.69
C LEU A 829 73.85 -18.97 -11.58
N CYS A 830 74.15 -20.23 -11.29
CA CYS A 830 74.95 -21.11 -12.12
C CYS A 830 74.08 -22.23 -12.68
N GLU A 831 74.06 -22.37 -14.01
CA GLU A 831 73.22 -23.29 -14.74
C GLU A 831 74.04 -24.16 -15.68
N VAL A 832 73.79 -25.46 -15.67
CA VAL A 832 74.38 -26.41 -16.61
C VAL A 832 73.27 -27.18 -17.30
N SER A 833 73.14 -26.97 -18.61
CA SER A 833 72.16 -27.66 -19.46
C SER A 833 72.78 -28.82 -20.22
N ASP A 834 72.00 -29.87 -20.44
CA ASP A 834 72.37 -31.07 -21.19
C ASP A 834 71.16 -31.70 -21.89
N GLY A 835 71.40 -32.65 -22.80
CA GLY A 835 70.35 -33.30 -23.61
C GLY A 835 69.61 -34.48 -22.94
N SER A 836 69.82 -34.72 -21.64
CA SER A 836 69.20 -35.82 -20.89
C SER A 836 67.88 -35.40 -20.24
N GLN A 837 66.92 -36.32 -20.18
CA GLN A 837 65.65 -36.13 -19.45
C GLN A 837 65.61 -36.87 -18.10
N THR A 838 66.75 -37.32 -17.57
CA THR A 838 66.80 -38.02 -16.27
C THR A 838 66.97 -37.05 -15.09
N ILE A 839 66.12 -37.17 -14.08
CA ILE A 839 66.21 -36.39 -12.84
C ILE A 839 67.46 -36.81 -12.05
N PRO A 840 68.37 -35.88 -11.70
CA PRO A 840 69.48 -36.17 -10.81
C PRO A 840 68.99 -36.39 -9.38
N ARG A 841 69.51 -37.42 -8.69
CA ARG A 841 69.16 -37.72 -7.29
C ARG A 841 70.35 -37.51 -6.37
N ILE A 842 70.13 -36.83 -5.24
CA ILE A 842 71.11 -36.83 -4.14
C ILE A 842 71.30 -38.27 -3.67
N ARG A 843 72.56 -38.67 -3.54
CA ARG A 843 72.96 -39.94 -2.91
C ARG A 843 73.63 -39.63 -1.58
N HIS A 844 73.34 -40.42 -0.55
CA HIS A 844 74.11 -40.42 0.68
C HIS A 844 75.33 -41.31 0.48
N ALA A 845 76.43 -40.70 0.04
CA ALA A 845 77.72 -41.37 -0.09
C ALA A 845 78.34 -41.62 1.29
N ALA A 846 78.84 -42.82 1.55
CA ALA A 846 79.58 -43.14 2.77
C ALA A 846 80.96 -42.47 2.77
N ASP A 847 81.62 -42.38 3.92
CA ASP A 847 82.94 -41.75 4.06
C ASP A 847 84.01 -42.35 3.13
N THR A 848 83.83 -43.60 2.69
CA THR A 848 84.71 -44.36 1.80
C THR A 848 84.35 -44.31 0.31
N ASP A 849 83.23 -43.69 -0.07
CA ASP A 849 82.79 -43.65 -1.47
C ASP A 849 83.53 -42.57 -2.26
N GLU A 850 84.14 -42.95 -3.38
CA GLU A 850 84.86 -42.04 -4.30
C GLU A 850 83.92 -41.21 -5.21
N GLY A 851 82.60 -41.35 -5.08
CA GLY A 851 81.61 -40.64 -5.90
C GLY A 851 80.25 -40.50 -5.20
N GLY A 852 79.40 -39.64 -5.76
CA GLY A 852 78.03 -39.43 -5.27
C GLY A 852 77.83 -38.26 -4.28
N ARG A 853 78.88 -37.50 -3.97
CA ARG A 853 78.83 -36.31 -3.08
C ARG A 853 78.52 -34.99 -3.79
N GLY A 854 78.65 -34.94 -5.12
CA GLY A 854 78.60 -33.67 -5.87
C GLY A 854 77.35 -32.82 -5.60
N LEU A 855 76.16 -33.40 -5.72
CA LEU A 855 74.91 -32.67 -5.44
C LEU A 855 74.74 -32.33 -3.95
N GLN A 856 75.37 -33.07 -3.03
CA GLN A 856 75.37 -32.69 -1.61
C GLN A 856 76.24 -31.45 -1.37
N LEU A 857 77.37 -31.35 -2.07
CA LEU A 857 78.24 -30.17 -2.04
C LEU A 857 77.53 -28.96 -2.64
N VAL A 858 76.91 -29.13 -3.82
CA VAL A 858 76.09 -28.07 -4.46
C VAL A 858 75.00 -27.60 -3.50
N ALA A 859 74.26 -28.53 -2.87
CA ALA A 859 73.22 -28.20 -1.89
C ALA A 859 73.75 -27.48 -0.64
N ALA A 860 74.99 -27.78 -0.21
CA ALA A 860 75.59 -27.17 0.97
C ALA A 860 76.09 -25.73 0.74
N VAL A 861 76.45 -25.38 -0.50
CA VAL A 861 77.03 -24.05 -0.86
C VAL A 861 76.07 -23.14 -1.63
N SER A 862 74.83 -23.60 -1.87
CA SER A 862 73.79 -22.87 -2.59
C SER A 862 72.61 -22.59 -1.67
N GLN A 863 71.95 -21.44 -1.84
CA GLN A 863 70.67 -21.11 -1.20
C GLN A 863 69.57 -22.09 -1.64
N ARG A 864 69.47 -22.26 -2.96
CA ARG A 864 68.50 -23.10 -3.64
C ARG A 864 69.21 -23.76 -4.82
N TRP A 865 68.78 -24.95 -5.17
CA TRP A 865 69.23 -25.63 -6.37
C TRP A 865 68.09 -26.52 -6.84
N GLY A 866 68.09 -26.84 -8.13
CA GLY A 866 67.01 -27.60 -8.73
C GLY A 866 67.37 -28.15 -10.09
N THR A 867 66.39 -28.81 -10.70
CA THR A 867 66.48 -29.27 -12.08
C THR A 867 65.21 -28.84 -12.79
N ARG A 868 65.36 -28.25 -13.97
CA ARG A 868 64.25 -27.92 -14.87
C ARG A 868 64.38 -28.70 -16.15
N PHE A 869 63.24 -29.03 -16.74
CA PHE A 869 63.18 -29.64 -18.06
C PHE A 869 62.97 -28.59 -19.13
N THR A 870 63.57 -28.84 -20.28
CA THR A 870 63.41 -28.05 -21.50
C THR A 870 63.02 -29.02 -22.62
N ALA A 871 62.47 -28.53 -23.73
CA ALA A 871 62.07 -29.38 -24.86
C ALA A 871 63.20 -30.34 -25.31
N ASP A 872 64.45 -29.87 -25.29
CA ASP A 872 65.62 -30.59 -25.80
C ASP A 872 66.48 -31.27 -24.71
N GLY A 873 66.05 -31.28 -23.44
CA GLY A 873 66.84 -31.86 -22.35
C GLY A 873 66.51 -31.31 -20.96
N LYS A 874 67.53 -31.11 -20.13
CA LYS A 874 67.37 -30.58 -18.78
C LYS A 874 68.44 -29.53 -18.46
N CYS A 875 68.17 -28.73 -17.44
CA CYS A 875 69.10 -27.77 -16.87
C CYS A 875 69.13 -27.95 -15.36
N ILE A 876 70.32 -28.19 -14.82
CA ILE A 876 70.56 -28.20 -13.37
C ILE A 876 71.08 -26.82 -12.99
N TRP A 877 70.50 -26.22 -11.96
CA TRP A 877 70.81 -24.85 -11.55
C TRP A 877 71.06 -24.76 -10.06
N ALA A 878 71.86 -23.79 -9.66
CA ALA A 878 72.23 -23.51 -8.29
C ALA A 878 72.34 -21.99 -8.07
N GLU A 879 71.77 -21.53 -6.96
CA GLU A 879 71.61 -20.11 -6.61
C GLU A 879 72.47 -19.74 -5.41
N GLN A 880 73.22 -18.64 -5.54
CA GLN A 880 74.11 -18.12 -4.51
C GLN A 880 73.78 -16.65 -4.24
N LEU A 881 73.83 -16.23 -2.97
CA LEU A 881 73.64 -14.82 -2.63
C LEU A 881 74.81 -13.99 -3.14
N LEU A 882 74.52 -12.80 -3.66
CA LEU A 882 75.54 -11.81 -3.92
C LEU A 882 76.07 -11.24 -2.58
N PRO A 883 77.38 -10.96 -2.47
CA PRO A 883 77.92 -10.26 -1.31
C PRO A 883 77.23 -8.90 -1.15
N SER A 884 76.91 -8.55 0.10
CA SER A 884 76.23 -7.30 0.46
C SER A 884 77.09 -6.06 0.26
#